data_AF-A0A163A2A0-F1
#
_entry.id   AF-A0A163A2A0-F1
#
_cell.length_a   1.000
_cell.length_b   1.000
_cell.length_c   1.000
_cell.angle_alpha   90.00
_cell.angle_beta   90.00
_cell.angle_gamma   90.00
#
_symmetry.space_group_name_H-M   'P 1'
#
loop_
_entity.id
_entity.type
_entity.pdbx_description
1 polymer ?
#
loop_
_entity_poly.entity_id
_entity_poly.type
_entity_poly.pdbx_seq_one_letter_code
_entity_poly.pdbx_strand_id
1 'polypeptide(L)'
;MESTTLSPVTVIVDSIKDQNIAFTTPRDASLASLYNKLYERAPWIQNSSYILTTNSRRAVRHGEEPISTLLSSPSDTFVSLRLTVPLCGGKGGFGSILRAQGGRMSSRKKKNQADANASSRNLDGRRLRTVAEAKTLAEYLAIKPEMEQREKDERRKRWEDIVASTERKQEELQNAGGKARLDGKWLEDKEEAENKTKEAIEKMLLAQMESSEEDEDEAKPSTSSSKPAQQRAIFGWDDEDDEFMSDSDEEEEVSEEDVKQTEFEGKGKGKAAHYSIAQVQAFFQRFISIPGLYTSFGKHNKQYTLFISFQYSQHHQYTQFEQCSLMMMLDPRIGSRASRRRVSLSKPALPAFLSEHVARDPTTRRMSYDYAHPSRFRVSYCYPSHASSFTLFQTFAMALSVARFPAVRIASRRYPALRGNAISRATFSTTPRWQIRTKEMTEQHFKDLKVNQARLMEDIHYTCKWGTGERWGEAPTETGMSRLALSDADKAARDWFVETTQALGCKTTVDEMGNIFAVRPGLKNDKAPTYAGSHLDTQPTGGRYDGILGVTAGVEMLKVLADNWVETEYPVGVVNWTNEEGARFPMSMASSGVWAGSIRLETAHNLREVHPGTATQKSELERIGYLGTTPASHEAMPMAAHFELHIEQGPLLEMANKKIGVVTGVQAYKWLTVKVKGRDTHTGTTDLKSRADALLTASKMILHSHKLATAHGALASTGILNLKPGSTNTVPGDVTFSLDIRAKKDATVAELKALVEQDFPKIAAGEDIDGLNHGCTPGLPLSVTITEDFDSPATTFHSDCIHAVRQSASSVLGPNSQNLVMEMTSGAGHDSVYASKRCPTSMIFVPCREGVSHNPREFCEEVDCALGAQVLLESVVRFDRMRDERRVTWKQEPYTL
;
A
#
# COMPACT_ATOMS: atom_id res chain seq x y z
N MET A 1 -31.33 -33.30 -72.66
CA MET A 1 -30.21 -33.25 -71.72
C MET A 1 -30.70 -32.48 -70.51
N GLU A 2 -30.70 -33.09 -69.34
CA GLU A 2 -31.26 -32.47 -68.13
C GLU A 2 -30.30 -31.40 -67.61
N SER A 3 -30.85 -30.28 -67.13
CA SER A 3 -30.07 -29.24 -66.47
C SER A 3 -29.62 -29.73 -65.10
N THR A 4 -28.31 -29.95 -64.92
CA THR A 4 -27.73 -30.26 -63.61
C THR A 4 -28.03 -29.13 -62.63
N THR A 5 -28.94 -29.38 -61.69
CA THR A 5 -29.35 -28.43 -60.66
C THR A 5 -28.20 -28.19 -59.68
N LEU A 6 -27.41 -27.16 -59.97
CA LEU A 6 -26.25 -26.76 -59.17
C LEU A 6 -26.68 -26.40 -57.74
N SER A 7 -26.25 -27.20 -56.77
CA SER A 7 -26.54 -27.01 -55.35
C SER A 7 -26.19 -25.59 -54.88
N PRO A 8 -27.07 -24.92 -54.09
CA PRO A 8 -26.78 -23.58 -53.59
C PRO A 8 -25.57 -23.60 -52.67
N VAL A 9 -24.78 -22.52 -52.71
CA VAL A 9 -23.61 -22.32 -51.85
C VAL A 9 -23.99 -21.44 -50.67
N THR A 10 -23.52 -21.84 -49.48
CA THR A 10 -23.65 -21.03 -48.26
C THR A 10 -22.43 -20.14 -48.11
N VAL A 11 -22.61 -18.83 -48.22
CA VAL A 11 -21.55 -17.86 -47.91
C VAL A 11 -21.62 -17.51 -46.43
N ILE A 12 -20.47 -17.54 -45.77
CA ILE A 12 -20.27 -17.09 -44.39
C ILE A 12 -19.26 -15.95 -44.42
N VAL A 13 -19.62 -14.80 -43.85
CA VAL A 13 -18.73 -13.64 -43.71
C VAL A 13 -18.38 -13.43 -42.24
N ASP A 14 -17.12 -13.71 -41.89
CA ASP A 14 -16.54 -13.40 -40.58
C ASP A 14 -16.45 -11.87 -40.42
N SER A 15 -16.99 -11.34 -39.32
CA SER A 15 -17.00 -9.91 -39.00
C SER A 15 -16.09 -9.58 -37.82
N ILE A 16 -15.53 -8.36 -37.79
CA ILE A 16 -14.62 -7.87 -36.73
C ILE A 16 -15.35 -7.57 -35.41
N LYS A 17 -16.67 -7.81 -35.33
CA LYS A 17 -17.52 -7.61 -34.15
C LYS A 17 -18.38 -8.83 -33.81
N ASP A 18 -17.84 -10.04 -34.00
CA ASP A 18 -18.44 -11.34 -33.65
C ASP A 18 -19.83 -11.64 -34.24
N GLN A 19 -20.29 -10.84 -35.21
CA GLN A 19 -21.54 -11.02 -35.94
C GLN A 19 -21.27 -11.65 -37.32
N ASN A 20 -21.22 -12.98 -37.36
CA ASN A 20 -21.01 -13.73 -38.61
C ASN A 20 -22.26 -13.69 -39.49
N ILE A 21 -22.12 -13.20 -40.72
CA ILE A 21 -23.24 -13.04 -41.66
C ILE A 21 -23.28 -14.24 -42.60
N ALA A 22 -24.29 -15.11 -42.45
CA ALA A 22 -24.48 -16.30 -43.28
C ALA A 22 -25.69 -16.19 -44.22
N PHE A 23 -25.52 -16.50 -45.51
CA PHE A 23 -26.62 -16.56 -46.48
C PHE A 23 -26.35 -17.52 -47.64
N THR A 24 -27.42 -18.05 -48.24
CA THR A 24 -27.36 -18.94 -49.40
C THR A 24 -27.47 -18.18 -50.73
N THR A 25 -26.83 -18.72 -51.77
CA THR A 25 -26.84 -18.12 -53.11
C THR A 25 -26.57 -19.18 -54.20
N PRO A 26 -27.11 -19.01 -55.42
CA PRO A 26 -26.75 -19.85 -56.57
C PRO A 26 -25.25 -19.76 -56.91
N ARG A 27 -24.68 -20.83 -57.49
CA ARG A 27 -23.25 -20.93 -57.85
C ARG A 27 -22.83 -20.02 -59.01
N ASP A 28 -23.81 -19.67 -59.84
CA ASP A 28 -23.78 -18.81 -61.01
C ASP A 28 -24.08 -17.32 -60.70
N ALA A 29 -24.59 -17.01 -59.49
CA ALA A 29 -24.81 -15.63 -59.07
C ALA A 29 -23.49 -14.84 -59.02
N SER A 30 -23.49 -13.59 -59.48
CA SER A 30 -22.29 -12.79 -59.59
C SER A 30 -21.79 -12.20 -58.27
N LEU A 31 -20.51 -11.79 -58.23
CA LEU A 31 -19.94 -11.07 -57.08
C LEU A 31 -20.64 -9.72 -56.83
N ALA A 32 -21.24 -9.07 -57.83
CA ALA A 32 -22.13 -7.93 -57.62
C ALA A 32 -23.39 -8.31 -56.80
N SER A 33 -24.02 -9.45 -57.11
CA SER A 33 -25.15 -9.98 -56.32
C SER A 33 -24.75 -10.33 -54.88
N LEU A 34 -23.52 -10.85 -54.68
CA LEU A 34 -22.93 -11.10 -53.37
C LEU A 34 -22.84 -9.81 -52.54
N TYR A 35 -22.31 -8.73 -53.12
CA TYR A 35 -22.19 -7.44 -52.45
C TYR A 35 -23.55 -6.82 -52.13
N ASN A 36 -24.54 -6.90 -53.03
CA ASN A 36 -25.89 -6.42 -52.76
C ASN A 36 -26.54 -7.13 -51.55
N LYS A 37 -26.49 -8.47 -51.50
CA LYS A 37 -26.98 -9.26 -50.34
C LYS A 37 -26.22 -8.94 -49.04
N LEU A 38 -24.95 -8.57 -49.14
CA LEU A 38 -24.14 -8.15 -48.00
C LEU A 38 -24.55 -6.76 -47.50
N TYR A 39 -24.82 -5.80 -48.39
CA TYR A 39 -25.32 -4.47 -48.03
C TYR A 39 -26.75 -4.52 -47.46
N GLU A 40 -27.64 -5.37 -47.98
CA GLU A 40 -28.99 -5.60 -47.42
C GLU A 40 -28.94 -6.04 -45.94
N ARG A 41 -27.94 -6.85 -45.57
CA ARG A 41 -27.81 -7.42 -44.21
C ARG A 41 -26.88 -6.63 -43.30
N ALA A 42 -25.97 -5.83 -43.87
CA ALA A 42 -25.05 -4.97 -43.14
C ALA A 42 -24.86 -3.63 -43.89
N PRO A 43 -25.86 -2.71 -43.84
CA PRO A 43 -25.80 -1.43 -44.56
C PRO A 43 -24.59 -0.56 -44.19
N TRP A 44 -24.06 -0.73 -42.97
CA TRP A 44 -22.86 -0.05 -42.49
C TRP A 44 -21.59 -0.37 -43.29
N ILE A 45 -21.57 -1.46 -44.07
CA ILE A 45 -20.44 -1.78 -44.97
C ILE A 45 -20.44 -0.85 -46.20
N GLN A 46 -21.60 -0.37 -46.65
CA GLN A 46 -21.74 0.40 -47.90
C GLN A 46 -20.96 1.73 -47.90
N ASN A 47 -20.84 2.37 -46.73
CA ASN A 47 -20.12 3.64 -46.55
C ASN A 47 -18.75 3.44 -45.86
N SER A 48 -18.21 2.23 -45.88
CA SER A 48 -16.99 1.85 -45.18
C SER A 48 -15.81 1.61 -46.13
N SER A 49 -14.61 1.51 -45.58
CA SER A 49 -13.42 1.12 -46.35
C SER A 49 -13.17 -0.40 -46.40
N TYR A 50 -14.01 -1.23 -45.76
CA TYR A 50 -13.72 -2.66 -45.56
C TYR A 50 -13.50 -3.43 -46.89
N ILE A 51 -12.47 -4.28 -46.90
CA ILE A 51 -12.18 -5.22 -48.00
C ILE A 51 -12.67 -6.61 -47.61
N LEU A 52 -13.44 -7.23 -48.51
CA LEU A 52 -13.86 -8.63 -48.41
C LEU A 52 -12.76 -9.54 -48.97
N THR A 53 -12.37 -10.57 -48.22
CA THR A 53 -11.27 -11.48 -48.57
C THR A 53 -11.67 -12.94 -48.40
N THR A 54 -11.10 -13.86 -49.18
CA THR A 54 -11.18 -15.31 -48.90
C THR A 54 -10.20 -15.70 -47.79
N ASN A 55 -10.36 -16.89 -47.21
CA ASN A 55 -9.36 -17.46 -46.28
C ASN A 55 -7.96 -17.62 -46.93
N SER A 56 -7.89 -17.79 -48.25
CA SER A 56 -6.65 -17.75 -49.06
C SER A 56 -6.12 -16.32 -49.31
N ARG A 57 -6.67 -15.30 -48.64
CA ARG A 57 -6.32 -13.87 -48.74
C ARG A 57 -6.49 -13.26 -50.14
N ARG A 58 -7.27 -13.90 -51.03
CA ARG A 58 -7.69 -13.29 -52.31
C ARG A 58 -8.75 -12.24 -52.03
N ALA A 59 -8.50 -11.00 -52.45
CA ALA A 59 -9.49 -9.92 -52.34
C ALA A 59 -10.65 -10.19 -53.30
N VAL A 60 -11.87 -10.23 -52.76
CA VAL A 60 -13.11 -10.37 -53.53
C VAL A 60 -13.49 -9.00 -54.07
N ARG A 61 -13.27 -8.78 -55.37
CA ARG A 61 -13.64 -7.51 -56.03
C ARG A 61 -15.10 -7.53 -56.46
N HIS A 62 -15.71 -6.36 -56.51
CA HIS A 62 -17.03 -6.19 -57.12
C HIS A 62 -16.93 -6.41 -58.64
N GLY A 63 -17.83 -7.20 -59.23
CA GLY A 63 -17.83 -7.54 -60.65
C GLY A 63 -18.75 -8.70 -61.01
N GLU A 64 -18.81 -9.04 -62.30
CA GLU A 64 -19.75 -10.05 -62.83
C GLU A 64 -19.18 -11.49 -62.91
N GLU A 65 -18.03 -11.76 -62.28
CA GLU A 65 -17.59 -13.15 -62.09
C GLU A 65 -18.62 -13.92 -61.23
N PRO A 66 -18.93 -15.20 -61.54
CA PRO A 66 -19.81 -16.02 -60.71
C PRO A 66 -19.10 -16.42 -59.40
N ILE A 67 -19.85 -16.58 -58.32
CA ILE A 67 -19.33 -16.95 -56.99
C ILE A 67 -18.55 -18.29 -57.00
N SER A 68 -18.81 -19.16 -57.98
CA SER A 68 -18.01 -20.36 -58.24
C SER A 68 -16.51 -20.08 -58.45
N THR A 69 -16.08 -18.88 -58.88
CA THR A 69 -14.65 -18.53 -58.99
C THR A 69 -13.95 -18.35 -57.64
N LEU A 70 -14.68 -18.38 -56.52
CA LEU A 70 -14.15 -18.30 -55.14
C LEU A 70 -14.08 -19.66 -54.42
N LEU A 71 -14.66 -20.73 -54.98
CA LEU A 71 -14.57 -22.08 -54.44
C LEU A 71 -13.16 -22.64 -54.62
N SER A 72 -12.74 -23.56 -53.74
CA SER A 72 -11.43 -24.23 -53.85
C SER A 72 -11.54 -25.55 -54.62
N SER A 73 -12.70 -26.19 -54.56
CA SER A 73 -13.09 -27.36 -55.35
C SER A 73 -14.51 -27.19 -55.92
N PRO A 74 -14.82 -27.74 -57.11
CA PRO A 74 -16.19 -27.81 -57.63
C PRO A 74 -17.20 -28.54 -56.70
N SER A 75 -16.71 -29.33 -55.74
CA SER A 75 -17.52 -29.99 -54.71
C SER A 75 -18.00 -29.07 -53.59
N ASP A 76 -17.40 -27.89 -53.40
CA ASP A 76 -17.57 -27.09 -52.19
C ASP A 76 -19.01 -26.53 -52.04
N THR A 77 -19.61 -26.74 -50.87
CA THR A 77 -20.97 -26.28 -50.55
C THR A 77 -20.99 -24.95 -49.77
N PHE A 78 -19.83 -24.45 -49.35
CA PHE A 78 -19.70 -23.23 -48.58
C PHE A 78 -18.50 -22.37 -49.04
N VAL A 79 -18.61 -21.06 -48.83
CA VAL A 79 -17.52 -20.09 -49.03
C VAL A 79 -17.37 -19.29 -47.74
N SER A 80 -16.20 -19.39 -47.11
CA SER A 80 -15.83 -18.57 -45.94
C SER A 80 -15.03 -17.35 -46.42
N LEU A 81 -15.57 -16.18 -46.09
CA LEU A 81 -15.01 -14.86 -46.39
C LEU A 81 -14.76 -14.11 -45.09
N ARG A 82 -13.82 -13.17 -45.10
CA ARG A 82 -13.49 -12.32 -43.97
C ARG A 82 -13.56 -10.85 -44.36
N LEU A 83 -14.28 -10.07 -43.54
CA LEU A 83 -14.27 -8.61 -43.62
C LEU A 83 -13.00 -8.07 -42.97
N THR A 84 -12.25 -7.22 -43.68
CA THR A 84 -10.93 -6.70 -43.22
C THR A 84 -10.83 -5.19 -43.39
N VAL A 85 -10.23 -4.48 -42.42
CA VAL A 85 -9.91 -3.06 -42.57
C VAL A 85 -8.71 -2.92 -43.52
N PRO A 86 -8.74 -2.04 -44.54
CA PRO A 86 -7.54 -1.70 -45.29
C PRO A 86 -6.59 -0.88 -44.41
N LEU A 87 -5.46 -1.48 -44.03
CA LEU A 87 -4.35 -0.73 -43.45
C LEU A 87 -3.85 0.29 -44.47
N CYS A 88 -3.80 1.56 -44.09
CA CYS A 88 -3.55 2.71 -44.98
C CYS A 88 -2.06 2.87 -45.41
N GLY A 89 -1.44 1.79 -45.86
CA GLY A 89 -0.02 1.71 -46.24
C GLY A 89 0.31 2.24 -47.63
N GLY A 90 -0.01 3.50 -47.94
CA GLY A 90 0.22 4.12 -49.25
C GLY A 90 1.69 4.07 -49.70
N LYS A 91 1.98 3.36 -50.81
CA LYS A 91 3.29 3.17 -51.50
C LYS A 91 4.54 2.95 -50.61
N GLY A 92 4.33 2.62 -49.35
CA GLY A 92 5.34 2.53 -48.30
C GLY A 92 4.81 1.79 -47.06
N GLY A 93 3.79 0.95 -47.19
CA GLY A 93 3.35 0.08 -46.09
C GLY A 93 4.48 -0.80 -45.52
N PHE A 94 4.29 -1.23 -44.27
CA PHE A 94 5.12 -2.08 -43.38
C PHE A 94 6.62 -2.28 -43.73
N GLY A 95 6.95 -2.81 -44.91
CA GLY A 95 8.32 -2.87 -45.41
C GLY A 95 9.07 -1.53 -45.50
N SER A 96 8.40 -0.36 -45.55
CA SER A 96 9.11 0.93 -45.39
C SER A 96 9.35 1.31 -43.92
N ILE A 97 8.41 0.99 -43.03
CA ILE A 97 8.57 1.14 -41.57
C ILE A 97 9.72 0.26 -41.09
N LEU A 98 9.78 -1.00 -41.54
CA LEU A 98 10.91 -1.89 -41.33
C LEU A 98 12.22 -1.28 -41.87
N ARG A 99 12.24 -0.68 -43.05
CA ARG A 99 13.46 -0.02 -43.58
C ARG A 99 13.87 1.22 -42.78
N ALA A 100 12.92 1.99 -42.26
CA ALA A 100 13.20 3.10 -41.34
C ALA A 100 13.74 2.60 -39.98
N GLN A 101 13.25 1.46 -39.50
CA GLN A 101 13.74 0.73 -38.32
C GLN A 101 14.91 -0.23 -38.64
N GLY A 102 15.62 -0.05 -39.77
CA GLY A 102 16.86 -0.76 -40.11
C GLY A 102 16.73 -2.19 -40.67
N GLY A 103 15.51 -2.74 -40.75
CA GLY A 103 15.19 -4.06 -41.30
C GLY A 103 15.40 -4.14 -42.82
N ARG A 104 16.54 -4.69 -43.25
CA ARG A 104 16.91 -4.87 -44.67
C ARG A 104 17.18 -6.35 -44.97
N MET A 105 16.16 -7.08 -45.45
CA MET A 105 16.34 -8.46 -45.90
C MET A 105 17.16 -8.52 -47.20
N SER A 106 18.14 -9.41 -47.26
CA SER A 106 19.06 -9.57 -48.40
C SER A 106 18.58 -10.64 -49.39
N SER A 107 18.34 -10.24 -50.64
CA SER A 107 18.07 -11.18 -51.73
C SER A 107 19.36 -11.90 -52.17
N ARG A 108 19.41 -13.21 -51.96
CA ARG A 108 20.57 -14.09 -52.16
C ARG A 108 21.01 -14.21 -53.63
N LYS A 109 22.26 -13.83 -53.95
CA LYS A 109 22.94 -14.29 -55.19
C LYS A 109 24.46 -14.41 -54.96
N LYS A 110 25.06 -15.55 -55.35
CA LYS A 110 26.51 -15.82 -55.27
C LYS A 110 27.24 -15.25 -56.50
N LYS A 111 28.41 -14.61 -56.31
CA LYS A 111 29.71 -15.20 -56.71
C LYS A 111 30.91 -14.39 -56.19
N ASN A 112 32.04 -15.09 -56.14
CA ASN A 112 33.38 -14.73 -55.67
C ASN A 112 33.80 -13.26 -55.88
N GLN A 113 34.18 -12.59 -54.79
CA GLN A 113 35.59 -12.22 -54.56
C GLN A 113 35.81 -11.99 -53.05
N ALA A 114 37.06 -11.97 -52.62
CA ALA A 114 37.41 -11.66 -51.23
C ALA A 114 37.54 -10.14 -51.06
N ASP A 115 36.89 -9.60 -50.03
CA ASP A 115 37.45 -8.49 -49.27
C ASP A 115 36.77 -8.36 -47.89
N ALA A 116 37.52 -7.88 -46.90
CA ALA A 116 37.07 -7.85 -45.52
C ALA A 116 36.30 -6.56 -45.18
N ASN A 117 34.97 -6.64 -45.07
CA ASN A 117 34.15 -5.59 -44.43
C ASN A 117 32.74 -6.06 -43.99
N ALA A 118 32.67 -7.22 -43.33
CA ALA A 118 31.44 -7.69 -42.68
C ALA A 118 31.37 -7.18 -41.23
N SER A 119 30.57 -6.15 -40.94
CA SER A 119 30.51 -5.59 -39.58
C SER A 119 29.72 -6.52 -38.65
N SER A 120 30.41 -7.05 -37.65
CA SER A 120 29.84 -7.84 -36.55
C SER A 120 28.85 -7.02 -35.71
N ARG A 121 27.81 -7.73 -35.25
CA ARG A 121 26.82 -7.29 -34.27
C ARG A 121 26.63 -8.43 -33.27
N ASN A 122 26.33 -8.11 -32.01
CA ASN A 122 25.86 -9.10 -31.05
C ASN A 122 24.39 -9.50 -31.36
N LEU A 123 23.83 -10.44 -30.59
CA LEU A 123 22.48 -10.95 -30.82
C LEU A 123 21.39 -9.86 -30.67
N ASP A 124 21.63 -8.84 -29.82
CA ASP A 124 20.76 -7.67 -29.65
C ASP A 124 20.99 -6.57 -30.72
N GLY A 125 21.85 -6.81 -31.72
CA GLY A 125 22.03 -5.94 -32.88
C GLY A 125 22.91 -4.69 -32.66
N ARG A 126 23.53 -4.51 -31.48
CA ARG A 126 24.50 -3.43 -31.22
C ARG A 126 25.75 -3.67 -32.08
N ARG A 127 26.27 -2.60 -32.70
CA ARG A 127 27.40 -2.69 -33.65
C ARG A 127 28.71 -2.46 -32.91
N LEU A 128 29.56 -3.49 -32.87
CA LEU A 128 30.88 -3.43 -32.23
C LEU A 128 31.80 -2.45 -32.99
N ARG A 129 32.59 -1.65 -32.27
CA ARG A 129 33.47 -0.62 -32.87
C ARG A 129 34.92 -1.06 -33.08
N THR A 130 35.38 -2.08 -32.37
CA THR A 130 36.81 -2.39 -32.25
C THR A 130 37.04 -3.90 -32.28
N VAL A 131 37.75 -4.39 -33.30
CA VAL A 131 38.00 -5.83 -33.50
C VAL A 131 38.91 -6.42 -32.42
N ALA A 132 39.72 -5.59 -31.75
CA ALA A 132 40.59 -5.99 -30.65
C ALA A 132 39.79 -6.49 -29.43
N GLU A 133 38.80 -5.71 -28.96
CA GLU A 133 37.93 -6.08 -27.82
C GLU A 133 37.16 -7.38 -28.07
N ALA A 134 36.67 -7.59 -29.30
CA ALA A 134 36.01 -8.84 -29.67
C ALA A 134 36.94 -10.05 -29.62
N LYS A 135 38.26 -9.85 -29.80
CA LYS A 135 39.28 -10.91 -29.72
C LYS A 135 39.71 -11.17 -28.28
N THR A 136 39.95 -10.13 -27.48
CA THR A 136 40.28 -10.30 -26.05
C THR A 136 39.11 -10.87 -25.26
N LEU A 137 37.87 -10.49 -25.57
CA LEU A 137 36.68 -11.11 -24.98
C LEU A 137 36.53 -12.58 -25.37
N ALA A 138 36.85 -12.95 -26.61
CA ALA A 138 36.84 -14.36 -27.04
C ALA A 138 37.94 -15.20 -26.36
N GLU A 139 39.13 -14.63 -26.18
CA GLU A 139 40.25 -15.27 -25.45
C GLU A 139 39.94 -15.41 -23.95
N TYR A 140 39.35 -14.38 -23.32
CA TYR A 140 38.87 -14.45 -21.95
C TYR A 140 37.75 -15.50 -21.77
N LEU A 141 36.75 -15.53 -22.66
CA LEU A 141 35.66 -16.52 -22.61
C LEU A 141 36.13 -17.95 -22.88
N ALA A 142 37.24 -18.15 -23.60
CA ALA A 142 37.84 -19.47 -23.78
C ALA A 142 38.58 -19.96 -22.52
N ILE A 143 39.20 -19.05 -21.76
CA ILE A 143 39.96 -19.36 -20.54
C ILE A 143 39.05 -19.42 -19.29
N LYS A 144 37.92 -18.69 -19.29
CA LYS A 144 37.00 -18.59 -18.14
C LYS A 144 36.56 -19.95 -17.56
N PRO A 145 36.22 -20.99 -18.34
CA PRO A 145 35.80 -22.29 -17.77
C PRO A 145 36.92 -22.98 -16.99
N GLU A 146 38.17 -22.87 -17.48
CA GLU A 146 39.35 -23.48 -16.85
C GLU A 146 39.75 -22.71 -15.58
N MET A 147 39.66 -21.37 -15.60
CA MET A 147 39.78 -20.51 -14.42
C MET A 147 38.73 -20.84 -13.36
N GLU A 148 37.45 -20.89 -13.73
CA GLU A 148 36.36 -21.23 -12.82
C GLU A 148 36.50 -22.64 -12.23
N GLN A 149 36.98 -23.61 -13.02
CA GLN A 149 37.18 -24.97 -12.54
C GLN A 149 38.38 -25.05 -11.58
N ARG A 150 39.47 -24.36 -11.89
CA ARG A 150 40.61 -24.21 -10.98
C ARG A 150 40.23 -23.52 -9.66
N GLU A 151 39.44 -22.46 -9.70
CA GLU A 151 38.93 -21.81 -8.48
C GLU A 151 38.06 -22.78 -7.67
N LYS A 152 37.16 -23.53 -8.33
CA LYS A 152 36.32 -24.54 -7.67
C LYS A 152 37.15 -25.65 -7.01
N ASP A 153 38.25 -26.08 -7.63
CA ASP A 153 39.14 -27.10 -7.05
C ASP A 153 40.10 -26.55 -5.97
N GLU A 154 40.57 -25.30 -6.08
CA GLU A 154 41.30 -24.62 -4.99
C GLU A 154 40.37 -24.35 -3.78
N ARG A 155 39.09 -24.02 -4.03
CA ARG A 155 38.05 -23.82 -3.01
C ARG A 155 37.56 -25.13 -2.38
N ARG A 156 37.51 -26.21 -3.16
CA ARG A 156 37.33 -27.59 -2.66
C ARG A 156 38.48 -27.99 -1.75
N LYS A 157 39.73 -27.76 -2.18
CA LYS A 157 40.91 -28.08 -1.38
C LYS A 157 40.96 -27.31 -0.07
N ARG A 158 40.62 -26.02 -0.06
CA ARG A 158 40.44 -25.25 1.20
C ARG A 158 39.37 -25.86 2.11
N TRP A 159 38.27 -26.37 1.55
CA TRP A 159 37.25 -27.09 2.32
C TRP A 159 37.74 -28.42 2.88
N GLU A 160 38.51 -29.18 2.10
CA GLU A 160 39.15 -30.43 2.52
C GLU A 160 40.19 -30.17 3.64
N ASP A 161 41.01 -29.12 3.51
CA ASP A 161 41.96 -28.67 4.54
C ASP A 161 41.23 -28.20 5.82
N ILE A 162 40.09 -27.49 5.69
CA ILE A 162 39.25 -27.07 6.84
C ILE A 162 38.65 -28.30 7.54
N VAL A 163 38.02 -29.22 6.80
CA VAL A 163 37.43 -30.44 7.37
C VAL A 163 38.51 -31.30 8.03
N ALA A 164 39.63 -31.54 7.36
CA ALA A 164 40.75 -32.30 7.92
C ALA A 164 41.48 -31.59 9.07
N SER A 165 41.25 -30.29 9.30
CA SER A 165 41.69 -29.58 10.51
C SER A 165 40.65 -29.64 11.64
N THR A 166 39.36 -29.72 11.29
CA THR A 166 38.25 -29.86 12.24
C THR A 166 38.20 -31.29 12.79
N GLU A 167 38.35 -32.29 11.92
CA GLU A 167 38.49 -33.70 12.31
C GLU A 167 39.74 -33.90 13.18
N ARG A 168 40.88 -33.29 12.85
CA ARG A 168 42.07 -33.33 13.73
C ARG A 168 41.81 -32.72 15.10
N LYS A 169 41.18 -31.54 15.18
CA LYS A 169 40.78 -30.94 16.47
C LYS A 169 39.79 -31.82 17.23
N GLN A 170 38.91 -32.52 16.54
CA GLN A 170 37.94 -33.42 17.16
C GLN A 170 38.57 -34.75 17.62
N GLU A 171 39.56 -35.28 16.89
CA GLU A 171 40.42 -36.37 17.34
C GLU A 171 41.33 -35.95 18.50
N GLU A 172 41.87 -34.73 18.50
CA GLU A 172 42.63 -34.16 19.63
C GLU A 172 41.73 -34.05 20.88
N LEU A 173 40.49 -33.57 20.74
CA LEU A 173 39.51 -33.50 21.81
C LEU A 173 39.02 -34.88 22.30
N GLN A 174 39.00 -35.91 21.44
CA GLN A 174 38.62 -37.28 21.84
C GLN A 174 39.79 -38.08 22.42
N ASN A 175 41.02 -37.83 21.96
CA ASN A 175 42.25 -38.45 22.50
C ASN A 175 42.78 -37.74 23.75
N ALA A 176 42.29 -36.53 24.07
CA ALA A 176 42.46 -35.87 25.36
C ALA A 176 41.67 -36.59 26.48
N GLY A 177 42.08 -37.82 26.79
CA GLY A 177 41.42 -38.72 27.73
C GLY A 177 41.16 -38.06 29.09
N GLY A 178 39.90 -38.09 29.52
CA GLY A 178 39.37 -37.18 30.54
C GLY A 178 40.09 -37.23 31.90
N LYS A 179 40.83 -36.15 32.22
CA LYS A 179 41.20 -35.75 33.59
C LYS A 179 41.73 -34.30 33.66
N ALA A 180 40.81 -33.34 33.70
CA ALA A 180 41.07 -31.99 34.22
C ALA A 180 39.81 -31.52 34.97
N ARG A 181 39.97 -30.68 36.00
CA ARG A 181 38.88 -29.98 36.69
C ARG A 181 38.72 -28.59 36.07
N LEU A 182 37.61 -27.91 36.38
CA LEU A 182 37.44 -26.50 36.04
C LEU A 182 38.61 -25.69 36.61
N ASP A 183 39.15 -24.80 35.79
CA ASP A 183 40.18 -23.82 36.12
C ASP A 183 39.84 -22.51 35.40
N GLY A 184 39.85 -21.39 36.11
CA GLY A 184 39.25 -20.12 35.66
C GLY A 184 39.85 -19.59 34.37
N LYS A 185 41.14 -19.87 34.17
CA LYS A 185 41.92 -19.48 32.99
C LYS A 185 41.31 -19.91 31.65
N TRP A 186 40.54 -21.01 31.61
CA TRP A 186 39.90 -21.44 30.36
C TRP A 186 38.79 -20.50 29.88
N LEU A 187 38.18 -19.71 30.78
CA LEU A 187 37.23 -18.66 30.41
C LEU A 187 37.95 -17.43 29.84
N GLU A 188 39.05 -17.01 30.47
CA GLU A 188 39.88 -15.88 30.00
C GLU A 188 40.49 -16.18 28.62
N ASP A 189 41.13 -17.36 28.45
CA ASP A 189 41.70 -17.80 27.16
C ASP A 189 40.63 -17.89 26.06
N LYS A 190 39.37 -18.19 26.42
CA LYS A 190 38.22 -18.22 25.48
C LYS A 190 37.71 -16.82 25.12
N GLU A 191 37.59 -15.92 26.10
CA GLU A 191 37.14 -14.55 25.88
C GLU A 191 38.17 -13.73 25.09
N GLU A 192 39.48 -13.94 25.34
CA GLU A 192 40.54 -13.34 24.54
C GLU A 192 40.52 -13.85 23.09
N ALA A 193 40.22 -15.13 22.87
CA ALA A 193 40.04 -15.70 21.53
C ALA A 193 38.80 -15.16 20.80
N GLU A 194 37.67 -14.99 21.51
CA GLU A 194 36.46 -14.38 20.96
C GLU A 194 36.66 -12.90 20.61
N ASN A 195 37.38 -12.13 21.45
CA ASN A 195 37.68 -10.73 21.18
C ASN A 195 38.68 -10.56 20.02
N LYS A 196 39.74 -11.38 19.93
CA LYS A 196 40.62 -11.43 18.74
C LYS A 196 39.86 -11.80 17.46
N THR A 197 38.81 -12.61 17.57
CA THR A 197 37.93 -12.95 16.44
C THR A 197 37.04 -11.76 16.04
N LYS A 198 36.52 -10.99 17.01
CA LYS A 198 35.79 -9.73 16.74
C LYS A 198 36.68 -8.68 16.06
N GLU A 199 37.89 -8.42 16.57
CA GLU A 199 38.84 -7.49 15.94
C GLU A 199 39.18 -7.87 14.49
N ALA A 200 39.31 -9.17 14.20
CA ALA A 200 39.57 -9.66 12.85
C ALA A 200 38.38 -9.42 11.90
N ILE A 201 37.15 -9.59 12.40
CA ILE A 201 35.91 -9.30 11.65
C ILE A 201 35.75 -7.78 11.43
N GLU A 202 36.03 -6.97 12.44
CA GLU A 202 35.97 -5.51 12.36
C GLU A 202 37.01 -4.95 11.37
N LYS A 203 38.24 -5.50 11.36
CA LYS A 203 39.23 -5.20 10.31
C LYS A 203 38.79 -5.63 8.92
N MET A 204 38.08 -6.74 8.77
CA MET A 204 37.52 -7.13 7.47
C MET A 204 36.42 -6.16 7.01
N LEU A 205 35.55 -5.71 7.91
CA LEU A 205 34.52 -4.71 7.61
C LEU A 205 35.12 -3.35 7.22
N LEU A 206 36.10 -2.86 7.98
CA LEU A 206 36.84 -1.64 7.65
C LEU A 206 37.56 -1.75 6.29
N ALA A 207 38.20 -2.88 6.01
CA ALA A 207 38.84 -3.12 4.71
C ALA A 207 37.83 -3.20 3.55
N GLN A 208 36.59 -3.66 3.79
CA GLN A 208 35.52 -3.61 2.78
C GLN A 208 34.96 -2.20 2.58
N MET A 209 34.98 -1.34 3.61
CA MET A 209 34.62 0.08 3.47
C MET A 209 35.71 0.86 2.72
N GLU A 210 36.99 0.68 3.07
CA GLU A 210 38.10 1.29 2.30
C GLU A 210 38.16 0.77 0.85
N SER A 211 37.69 -0.46 0.57
CA SER A 211 37.58 -0.99 -0.80
C SER A 211 36.24 -0.70 -1.49
N SER A 212 35.49 0.32 -1.06
CA SER A 212 34.22 0.73 -1.72
C SER A 212 34.03 2.24 -1.90
N GLU A 213 35.06 3.06 -1.64
CA GLU A 213 35.10 4.47 -2.09
C GLU A 213 35.76 4.66 -3.47
N GLU A 214 36.30 3.59 -4.09
CA GLU A 214 36.71 3.55 -5.50
C GLU A 214 35.88 2.49 -6.25
N ASP A 215 35.40 2.84 -7.46
CA ASP A 215 34.55 2.07 -8.41
C ASP A 215 33.01 1.98 -8.16
N GLU A 216 32.27 3.02 -8.60
CA GLU A 216 30.88 2.88 -9.08
C GLU A 216 30.85 2.61 -10.60
N ASP A 217 30.37 1.43 -11.06
CA ASP A 217 29.39 1.31 -12.19
C ASP A 217 28.92 -0.14 -12.53
N GLU A 218 27.72 -0.25 -13.12
CA GLU A 218 27.08 -1.39 -13.83
C GLU A 218 27.11 -2.86 -13.29
N ALA A 219 26.18 -3.17 -12.37
CA ALA A 219 25.09 -4.18 -12.50
C ALA A 219 25.30 -5.67 -12.95
N LYS A 220 24.95 -6.60 -12.02
CA LYS A 220 24.01 -7.78 -12.13
C LYS A 220 24.19 -8.89 -13.23
N PRO A 221 23.58 -10.11 -13.09
CA PRO A 221 23.31 -10.95 -11.89
C PRO A 221 23.50 -12.49 -12.12
N SER A 222 23.20 -13.30 -11.07
CA SER A 222 22.80 -14.75 -11.12
C SER A 222 23.89 -15.79 -11.45
N THR A 223 23.78 -17.11 -11.16
CA THR A 223 22.63 -17.99 -10.77
C THR A 223 22.90 -18.96 -9.59
N SER A 224 21.84 -19.53 -9.03
CA SER A 224 21.77 -20.43 -7.86
C SER A 224 22.18 -21.91 -8.06
N SER A 225 22.51 -22.58 -6.95
CA SER A 225 22.40 -24.04 -6.73
C SER A 225 21.59 -24.33 -5.44
N SER A 226 21.29 -25.61 -5.08
CA SER A 226 20.50 -25.94 -3.88
C SER A 226 20.55 -27.42 -3.43
N LYS A 227 20.06 -27.68 -2.20
CA LYS A 227 19.60 -28.97 -1.60
C LYS A 227 20.68 -29.99 -1.14
N PRO A 228 20.34 -30.98 -0.28
CA PRO A 228 19.12 -31.17 0.57
C PRO A 228 19.43 -31.36 2.08
N ALA A 229 18.39 -31.56 2.90
CA ALA A 229 18.46 -31.70 4.36
C ALA A 229 18.41 -33.16 4.88
N GLN A 230 18.72 -33.35 6.17
CA GLN A 230 18.42 -34.57 6.94
C GLN A 230 17.74 -34.24 8.28
N GLN A 231 17.58 -35.20 9.20
CA GLN A 231 16.34 -35.36 9.98
C GLN A 231 16.54 -35.53 11.51
N ARG A 232 15.49 -35.18 12.30
CA ARG A 232 15.27 -35.48 13.74
C ARG A 232 16.08 -34.62 14.74
N ALA A 233 15.64 -34.40 15.99
CA ALA A 233 14.29 -34.48 16.60
C ALA A 233 14.26 -33.62 17.87
N ILE A 234 13.07 -33.24 18.35
CA ILE A 234 12.87 -32.44 19.57
C ILE A 234 12.67 -33.34 20.78
N PHE A 235 13.28 -32.96 21.91
CA PHE A 235 12.91 -33.36 23.26
C PHE A 235 12.53 -32.08 24.02
N GLY A 236 11.47 -32.11 24.83
CA GLY A 236 11.15 -31.01 25.75
C GLY A 236 11.62 -31.31 27.17
N TRP A 237 11.22 -30.47 28.12
CA TRP A 237 10.62 -30.78 29.43
C TRP A 237 10.32 -29.43 30.13
N ASP A 238 9.36 -29.41 31.06
CA ASP A 238 8.92 -28.22 31.80
C ASP A 238 9.34 -28.28 33.29
N ASP A 239 9.22 -27.13 33.95
CA ASP A 239 9.02 -26.86 35.40
C ASP A 239 10.14 -27.03 36.47
N GLU A 240 10.19 -25.99 37.33
CA GLU A 240 10.51 -25.88 38.79
C GLU A 240 11.87 -26.46 39.32
N ASP A 241 12.71 -25.68 40.04
CA ASP A 241 12.55 -25.26 41.46
C ASP A 241 13.45 -24.06 41.88
N ASP A 242 13.23 -23.50 43.08
CA ASP A 242 13.94 -22.36 43.71
C ASP A 242 15.22 -22.73 44.52
N GLU A 243 16.16 -21.78 44.67
CA GLU A 243 17.01 -21.44 45.87
C GLU A 243 18.24 -20.57 45.46
N PHE A 244 19.02 -19.88 46.31
CA PHE A 244 18.80 -18.96 47.45
C PHE A 244 20.20 -18.62 48.05
N MET A 245 20.45 -17.38 48.53
CA MET A 245 21.71 -16.92 49.18
C MET A 245 23.00 -16.91 48.31
N SER A 246 24.14 -16.33 48.73
CA SER A 246 24.46 -15.05 49.42
C SER A 246 25.99 -14.92 49.54
N ASP A 247 26.50 -13.74 49.95
CA ASP A 247 27.87 -13.53 50.49
C ASP A 247 29.04 -13.69 49.48
N SER A 248 30.21 -13.07 49.62
CA SER A 248 30.70 -12.03 50.56
C SER A 248 31.63 -11.04 49.81
N ASP A 249 31.98 -9.90 50.42
CA ASP A 249 33.10 -9.06 49.97
C ASP A 249 34.47 -9.72 50.25
N GLU A 250 35.50 -9.42 49.44
CA GLU A 250 36.88 -9.29 49.93
C GLU A 250 37.75 -8.43 48.98
N GLU A 251 38.64 -7.61 49.54
CA GLU A 251 39.54 -6.67 48.83
C GLU A 251 40.97 -7.22 48.80
N GLU A 252 41.80 -6.89 47.78
CA GLU A 252 43.26 -6.93 47.94
C GLU A 252 44.00 -5.90 47.05
N GLU A 253 45.18 -5.44 47.50
CA GLU A 253 45.83 -4.22 47.00
C GLU A 253 47.00 -4.43 46.01
N VAL A 254 47.04 -3.55 45.01
CA VAL A 254 48.21 -2.79 44.49
C VAL A 254 49.64 -3.36 44.65
N SER A 255 50.36 -3.50 43.52
CA SER A 255 51.79 -3.12 43.42
C SER A 255 52.24 -2.88 41.97
N GLU A 256 53.24 -1.99 41.80
CA GLU A 256 53.88 -1.63 40.52
C GLU A 256 55.37 -2.06 40.46
N GLU A 257 55.99 -1.89 39.28
CA GLU A 257 57.41 -1.58 38.99
C GLU A 257 58.28 -2.56 38.14
N ASP A 258 59.29 -1.95 37.49
CA ASP A 258 60.56 -2.49 36.95
C ASP A 258 60.66 -3.34 35.65
N VAL A 259 60.32 -2.69 34.53
CA VAL A 259 61.27 -2.25 33.48
C VAL A 259 62.59 -3.04 33.24
N LYS A 260 62.83 -3.48 31.98
CA LYS A 260 64.16 -3.31 31.30
C LYS A 260 64.16 -3.44 29.76
N GLN A 261 65.19 -2.84 29.15
CA GLN A 261 65.50 -2.69 27.70
C GLN A 261 66.40 -3.87 27.21
N THR A 262 66.79 -4.08 25.93
CA THR A 262 67.45 -3.19 24.93
C THR A 262 67.51 -3.76 23.49
N GLU A 263 67.43 -2.88 22.46
CA GLU A 263 68.33 -2.65 21.26
C GLU A 263 68.93 -3.83 20.41
N PHE A 264 69.40 -3.76 19.14
CA PHE A 264 69.60 -2.78 18.00
C PHE A 264 69.70 -3.64 16.68
N GLU A 265 69.81 -3.26 15.38
CA GLU A 265 69.94 -2.09 14.46
C GLU A 265 68.95 -2.37 13.27
N GLY A 266 68.48 -1.51 12.35
CA GLY A 266 68.75 -0.12 11.92
C GLY A 266 69.16 -0.02 10.42
N LYS A 267 69.45 1.20 9.90
CA LYS A 267 69.64 1.57 8.46
C LYS A 267 68.39 1.36 7.56
N GLY A 268 67.81 2.35 6.86
CA GLY A 268 68.11 3.78 6.64
C GLY A 268 67.89 4.15 5.16
N LYS A 269 67.55 5.37 4.74
CA LYS A 269 67.52 6.70 5.41
C LYS A 269 66.49 7.60 4.66
N GLY A 270 65.73 8.47 5.34
CA GLY A 270 64.83 9.45 4.70
C GLY A 270 64.48 10.62 5.63
N LYS A 271 64.94 11.84 5.30
CA LYS A 271 64.91 13.01 6.22
C LYS A 271 63.50 13.51 6.55
N ALA A 272 63.27 13.83 7.83
CA ALA A 272 62.24 14.76 8.30
C ALA A 272 62.88 15.91 9.10
N ALA A 273 62.17 17.02 9.30
CA ALA A 273 62.58 18.12 10.17
C ALA A 273 61.35 18.84 10.76
N HIS A 274 61.34 19.06 12.08
CA HIS A 274 60.27 19.76 12.79
C HIS A 274 60.39 21.28 12.67
N TYR A 275 59.26 21.98 12.83
CA TYR A 275 59.20 23.29 13.46
C TYR A 275 58.06 23.34 14.49
N SER A 276 58.18 24.24 15.47
CA SER A 276 57.42 24.24 16.72
C SER A 276 56.36 25.35 16.82
N ILE A 277 55.51 25.24 17.84
CA ILE A 277 54.40 26.17 18.14
C ILE A 277 54.97 27.51 18.61
N ALA A 278 55.18 28.45 17.69
CA ALA A 278 55.67 29.81 18.01
C ALA A 278 55.23 30.94 17.05
N GLN A 279 54.43 30.66 15.99
CA GLN A 279 54.23 31.63 14.89
C GLN A 279 52.77 31.88 14.42
N VAL A 280 51.75 31.50 15.20
CA VAL A 280 50.33 31.71 14.81
C VAL A 280 49.67 32.92 15.50
N GLN A 281 50.19 33.40 16.63
CA GLN A 281 49.63 34.54 17.39
C GLN A 281 50.14 35.92 16.92
N ALA A 282 50.07 36.21 15.61
CA ALA A 282 50.67 37.42 15.04
C ALA A 282 49.88 38.12 13.90
N PHE A 283 48.56 37.88 13.75
CA PHE A 283 47.79 38.46 12.63
C PHE A 283 46.40 39.06 12.96
N PHE A 284 46.01 39.19 14.23
CA PHE A 284 44.69 39.71 14.62
C PHE A 284 44.75 40.80 15.70
N GLN A 285 45.30 41.98 15.38
CA GLN A 285 45.02 43.26 16.05
C GLN A 285 45.62 44.46 15.27
N ARG A 286 45.00 45.65 15.42
CA ARG A 286 45.13 46.93 14.65
C ARG A 286 44.14 47.05 13.48
N PHE A 287 43.38 48.14 13.31
CA PHE A 287 43.14 49.33 14.16
C PHE A 287 41.72 49.89 13.88
N ILE A 288 41.15 50.71 14.78
CA ILE A 288 39.86 51.39 14.61
C ILE A 288 40.05 52.93 14.65
N SER A 289 39.52 53.68 13.67
CA SER A 289 38.78 54.98 13.83
C SER A 289 38.70 55.87 12.56
N ILE A 290 37.48 56.10 12.03
CA ILE A 290 36.74 57.41 11.91
C ILE A 290 37.47 58.63 11.27
N PRO A 291 36.85 59.55 10.44
CA PRO A 291 35.57 59.55 9.66
C PRO A 291 35.64 60.12 8.18
N GLY A 292 34.50 60.15 7.44
CA GLY A 292 34.10 61.37 6.68
C GLY A 292 33.77 61.37 5.16
N LEU A 293 32.47 61.30 4.80
CA LEU A 293 31.70 62.17 3.85
C LEU A 293 31.96 62.31 2.31
N TYR A 294 30.83 62.50 1.58
CA TYR A 294 30.57 63.14 0.25
C TYR A 294 30.88 62.48 -1.15
N THR A 295 29.80 61.92 -1.75
CA THR A 295 29.27 62.10 -3.16
C THR A 295 30.01 61.78 -4.48
N SER A 296 29.41 60.82 -5.22
CA SER A 296 28.81 60.96 -6.59
C SER A 296 29.63 60.91 -7.91
N PHE A 297 28.97 60.35 -8.96
CA PHE A 297 29.31 60.28 -10.40
C PHE A 297 30.65 59.57 -10.80
N GLY A 298 30.76 58.89 -11.96
CA GLY A 298 29.75 58.42 -12.91
C GLY A 298 30.26 58.17 -14.34
N LYS A 299 30.05 56.95 -14.89
CA LYS A 299 30.35 56.50 -16.29
C LYS A 299 31.87 56.30 -16.59
N HIS A 300 32.35 55.56 -17.61
CA HIS A 300 31.73 54.93 -18.80
C HIS A 300 32.45 53.63 -19.28
N ASN A 301 31.68 52.67 -19.80
CA ASN A 301 31.95 51.72 -20.92
C ASN A 301 33.12 50.70 -20.95
N LYS A 302 32.71 49.41 -21.05
CA LYS A 302 33.23 48.31 -21.93
C LYS A 302 34.64 47.77 -21.67
N GLN A 303 34.92 46.45 -21.66
CA GLN A 303 34.14 45.20 -21.86
C GLN A 303 34.92 44.04 -21.17
N TYR A 304 34.61 42.73 -21.16
CA TYR A 304 33.81 41.83 -22.01
C TYR A 304 33.31 40.58 -21.18
N THR A 305 32.79 39.55 -21.86
CA THR A 305 32.61 38.11 -21.53
C THR A 305 33.07 37.61 -20.15
N LEU A 306 32.21 37.05 -19.29
CA LEU A 306 31.63 35.69 -19.40
C LEU A 306 30.28 35.57 -18.63
N PHE A 307 29.43 34.60 -19.00
CA PHE A 307 28.10 34.38 -18.41
C PHE A 307 28.06 33.15 -17.48
N ILE A 308 27.71 33.34 -16.19
CA ILE A 308 26.92 32.40 -15.39
C ILE A 308 25.89 33.23 -14.63
N SER A 309 24.61 32.91 -14.77
CA SER A 309 23.51 33.75 -14.31
C SER A 309 22.82 33.19 -13.06
N PHE A 310 23.15 33.75 -11.89
CA PHE A 310 22.14 33.94 -10.85
C PHE A 310 21.39 35.23 -11.17
N GLN A 311 20.06 35.19 -11.29
CA GLN A 311 19.28 36.41 -11.38
C GLN A 311 17.90 36.30 -10.74
N TYR A 312 17.65 37.21 -9.80
CA TYR A 312 16.36 37.45 -9.14
C TYR A 312 15.77 38.75 -9.73
N SER A 313 14.52 38.74 -10.20
CA SER A 313 13.73 39.93 -10.54
C SER A 313 12.24 39.54 -10.55
N GLN A 314 11.32 40.12 -9.78
CA GLN A 314 10.90 41.54 -9.64
C GLN A 314 10.05 42.06 -10.83
N HIS A 315 9.02 42.86 -10.48
CA HIS A 315 7.97 43.48 -11.31
C HIS A 315 6.85 42.56 -11.83
N HIS A 316 5.57 42.98 -11.92
CA HIS A 316 4.94 44.29 -11.61
C HIS A 316 3.45 44.20 -11.19
N GLN A 317 2.82 45.34 -10.89
CA GLN A 317 1.43 45.46 -10.39
C GLN A 317 0.44 45.92 -11.47
N TYR A 318 -0.81 45.44 -11.40
CA TYR A 318 -2.08 46.01 -11.90
C TYR A 318 -3.21 45.34 -11.06
N THR A 319 -4.33 45.94 -10.63
CA THR A 319 -4.97 47.25 -10.94
C THR A 319 -5.66 47.86 -9.68
N GLN A 320 -6.29 49.03 -9.84
CA GLN A 320 -6.79 50.01 -8.85
C GLN A 320 -8.18 49.73 -8.20
N PHE A 321 -8.42 50.37 -7.02
CA PHE A 321 -9.65 51.06 -6.49
C PHE A 321 -11.06 50.41 -6.67
N GLU A 322 -12.08 50.56 -5.81
CA GLU A 322 -12.37 51.31 -4.54
C GLU A 322 -12.80 50.30 -3.42
N GLN A 323 -13.24 50.61 -2.18
CA GLN A 323 -13.90 51.80 -1.60
C GLN A 323 -13.77 51.81 -0.05
N CYS A 324 -13.88 52.97 0.60
CA CYS A 324 -13.75 53.11 2.06
C CYS A 324 -15.07 53.48 2.77
N SER A 325 -15.42 52.74 3.84
CA SER A 325 -16.32 53.12 4.94
C SER A 325 -16.34 51.99 5.98
N LEU A 326 -16.47 52.20 7.29
CA LEU A 326 -16.34 53.40 8.14
C LEU A 326 -16.14 52.87 9.57
N MET A 327 -15.13 53.31 10.34
CA MET A 327 -14.97 52.85 11.74
C MET A 327 -14.57 53.97 12.71
N MET A 328 -15.54 54.34 13.56
CA MET A 328 -15.49 55.26 14.70
C MET A 328 -16.68 54.90 15.62
N MET A 329 -16.71 55.14 16.94
CA MET A 329 -15.70 55.31 18.00
C MET A 329 -16.47 55.34 19.36
N LEU A 330 -15.78 55.27 20.53
CA LEU A 330 -16.30 55.48 21.91
C LEU A 330 -17.14 54.28 22.47
N ASP A 331 -17.05 53.77 23.72
CA ASP A 331 -16.72 54.31 25.08
C ASP A 331 -17.84 55.26 25.63
N PRO A 332 -18.09 55.53 26.94
CA PRO A 332 -17.59 54.90 28.20
C PRO A 332 -18.59 54.71 29.42
N ARG A 333 -18.16 53.90 30.42
CA ARG A 333 -18.10 54.14 31.92
C ARG A 333 -19.32 54.33 32.90
N ILE A 334 -19.20 53.60 34.03
CA ILE A 334 -19.24 54.00 35.49
C ILE A 334 -20.55 54.09 36.33
N GLY A 335 -20.49 53.45 37.52
CA GLY A 335 -21.24 53.80 38.77
C GLY A 335 -21.59 52.58 39.66
N SER A 336 -21.45 52.54 41.00
CA SER A 336 -20.82 53.47 41.97
C SER A 336 -20.45 52.78 43.34
N ARG A 337 -20.11 53.60 44.35
CA ARG A 337 -19.64 53.33 45.76
C ARG A 337 -20.65 52.56 46.67
N ALA A 338 -20.35 52.05 47.89
CA ALA A 338 -19.13 51.67 48.66
C ALA A 338 -19.52 51.13 50.08
N SER A 339 -18.52 50.78 50.94
CA SER A 339 -18.54 50.71 52.44
C SER A 339 -18.41 49.33 53.13
N ARG A 340 -18.17 49.33 54.45
CA ARG A 340 -17.64 48.23 55.30
C ARG A 340 -18.63 47.77 56.39
N ARG A 341 -18.56 46.49 56.83
CA ARG A 341 -18.32 46.07 58.26
C ARG A 341 -18.24 44.54 58.44
N ARG A 342 -17.70 44.10 59.59
CA ARG A 342 -17.66 42.69 60.09
C ARG A 342 -18.92 42.36 60.92
N VAL A 343 -19.24 41.07 61.09
CA VAL A 343 -19.43 40.33 62.37
C VAL A 343 -19.63 38.81 62.05
N SER A 344 -19.78 37.94 63.06
CA SER A 344 -19.37 36.52 63.09
C SER A 344 -20.48 35.49 63.42
N LEU A 345 -20.09 34.19 63.50
CA LEU A 345 -20.83 32.97 63.97
C LEU A 345 -21.67 32.24 62.89
N SER A 346 -21.80 30.89 62.85
CA SER A 346 -21.07 29.77 63.51
C SER A 346 -21.36 28.38 62.84
N LYS A 347 -20.60 27.34 63.21
CA LYS A 347 -20.74 25.87 62.86
C LYS A 347 -22.07 25.23 63.35
N PRO A 348 -22.48 23.97 63.02
CA PRO A 348 -21.74 22.74 62.57
C PRO A 348 -22.29 22.07 61.27
N ALA A 349 -21.84 20.93 60.69
CA ALA A 349 -20.71 19.96 60.86
C ALA A 349 -21.03 18.47 61.27
N LEU A 350 -20.89 17.54 60.29
CA LEU A 350 -20.61 16.06 60.38
C LEU A 350 -21.70 15.13 61.02
N PRO A 351 -21.62 13.76 60.94
CA PRO A 351 -20.65 12.80 60.35
C PRO A 351 -21.16 12.04 59.09
N ALA A 352 -20.46 11.15 58.34
CA ALA A 352 -19.19 10.37 58.43
C ALA A 352 -19.29 8.86 58.86
N PHE A 353 -18.22 8.09 58.57
CA PHE A 353 -18.02 6.59 58.61
C PHE A 353 -18.51 5.84 57.35
N LEU A 354 -17.71 5.01 56.62
CA LEU A 354 -16.83 3.84 56.94
C LEU A 354 -17.63 2.57 57.29
N SER A 355 -17.27 1.33 56.96
CA SER A 355 -16.42 0.66 55.93
C SER A 355 -16.52 -0.88 56.19
N GLU A 356 -15.80 -1.74 55.44
CA GLU A 356 -15.59 -3.18 55.78
C GLU A 356 -16.83 -4.12 55.76
N HIS A 357 -16.73 -5.46 55.64
CA HIS A 357 -15.84 -6.36 54.86
C HIS A 357 -16.45 -7.80 54.91
N VAL A 358 -15.93 -8.76 54.11
CA VAL A 358 -16.23 -10.23 54.17
C VAL A 358 -17.68 -10.65 53.79
N ALA A 359 -17.99 -11.85 53.24
CA ALA A 359 -17.43 -12.70 52.17
C ALA A 359 -18.41 -13.86 51.88
N ARG A 360 -18.05 -14.76 50.94
CA ARG A 360 -18.56 -16.15 50.75
C ARG A 360 -19.94 -16.36 50.08
N ASP A 361 -19.84 -16.66 48.79
CA ASP A 361 -20.50 -17.77 48.06
C ASP A 361 -20.47 -19.11 48.90
N PRO A 362 -21.26 -20.20 48.65
CA PRO A 362 -21.81 -20.55 47.33
C PRO A 362 -23.12 -21.38 47.24
N THR A 363 -23.38 -21.87 46.01
CA THR A 363 -24.06 -23.13 45.63
C THR A 363 -25.61 -23.26 45.54
N THR A 364 -26.07 -23.31 44.28
CA THR A 364 -26.83 -24.42 43.63
C THR A 364 -28.36 -24.48 43.50
N ARG A 365 -28.73 -24.98 42.29
CA ARG A 365 -29.92 -25.77 41.88
C ARG A 365 -31.26 -25.07 41.61
N ARG A 366 -31.48 -24.86 40.30
CA ARG A 366 -32.63 -25.32 39.50
C ARG A 366 -33.98 -25.51 40.22
N MET A 367 -34.98 -24.75 39.78
CA MET A 367 -36.28 -25.35 39.41
C MET A 367 -36.88 -24.63 38.20
N SER A 368 -37.56 -25.38 37.34
CA SER A 368 -38.24 -24.92 36.13
C SER A 368 -39.74 -24.78 36.37
N TYR A 369 -40.38 -23.80 35.75
CA TYR A 369 -41.84 -23.75 35.61
C TYR A 369 -42.23 -23.31 34.19
N ASP A 370 -42.91 -24.19 33.47
CA ASP A 370 -43.74 -23.84 32.33
C ASP A 370 -44.97 -23.04 32.79
N TYR A 371 -45.53 -22.19 31.92
CA TYR A 371 -46.98 -22.14 31.71
C TYR A 371 -47.30 -21.47 30.35
N ALA A 372 -48.44 -21.86 29.75
CA ALA A 372 -48.78 -21.53 28.37
C ALA A 372 -49.85 -20.42 28.21
N HIS A 373 -49.96 -19.93 26.96
CA HIS A 373 -51.07 -19.21 26.31
C HIS A 373 -52.50 -19.44 26.87
N PRO A 374 -53.47 -18.46 26.72
CA PRO A 374 -53.91 -18.02 25.38
C PRO A 374 -54.60 -16.63 25.14
N SER A 375 -54.42 -16.15 23.90
CA SER A 375 -55.39 -15.53 22.96
C SER A 375 -56.29 -14.29 23.31
N ARG A 376 -56.22 -13.30 22.38
CA ARG A 376 -57.26 -12.34 21.90
C ARG A 376 -57.86 -11.27 22.84
N PHE A 377 -57.78 -9.98 22.44
CA PHE A 377 -58.92 -9.22 21.84
C PHE A 377 -58.50 -7.84 21.25
N ARG A 378 -59.43 -7.12 20.60
CA ARG A 378 -59.28 -5.78 19.98
C ARG A 378 -60.09 -4.70 20.70
N VAL A 379 -59.53 -3.49 20.86
CA VAL A 379 -60.21 -2.15 20.86
C VAL A 379 -59.13 -1.15 20.38
N SER A 380 -59.20 -0.38 19.29
CA SER A 380 -60.17 0.62 18.77
C SER A 380 -60.19 1.95 19.53
N TYR A 381 -59.99 3.07 18.81
CA TYR A 381 -60.34 4.43 19.23
C TYR A 381 -60.85 5.22 18.02
N CYS A 382 -61.74 6.18 18.24
CA CYS A 382 -62.42 6.93 17.18
C CYS A 382 -62.73 8.38 17.59
N TYR A 383 -63.20 9.17 16.63
CA TYR A 383 -63.47 10.62 16.73
C TYR A 383 -64.61 10.99 17.70
N PRO A 384 -64.69 12.28 18.07
CA PRO A 384 -65.90 13.06 17.77
C PRO A 384 -65.66 14.25 16.81
N SER A 385 -66.73 14.97 16.45
CA SER A 385 -66.83 15.85 15.28
C SER A 385 -67.54 17.19 15.57
N HIS A 386 -67.77 18.00 14.50
CA HIS A 386 -68.62 19.22 14.35
C HIS A 386 -67.82 20.45 13.82
N ALA A 387 -68.36 21.36 12.98
CA ALA A 387 -69.57 21.33 12.13
C ALA A 387 -69.57 22.45 11.05
N SER A 388 -70.23 22.17 9.91
CA SER A 388 -71.12 23.04 9.10
C SER A 388 -70.75 24.48 8.63
N SER A 389 -70.90 24.67 7.30
CA SER A 389 -71.74 25.70 6.63
C SER A 389 -71.22 27.05 6.06
N PHE A 390 -71.71 27.32 4.84
CA PHE A 390 -72.13 28.60 4.21
C PHE A 390 -71.14 29.64 3.61
N THR A 391 -70.94 29.49 2.29
CA THR A 391 -71.17 30.45 1.17
C THR A 391 -70.93 31.98 1.26
N LEU A 392 -70.40 32.48 0.12
CA LEU A 392 -70.79 33.68 -0.68
C LEU A 392 -69.94 34.99 -0.66
N PHE A 393 -70.08 35.69 -1.80
CA PHE A 393 -69.68 37.03 -2.24
C PHE A 393 -68.31 37.34 -2.89
N GLN A 394 -68.43 37.97 -4.07
CA GLN A 394 -67.39 38.49 -4.96
C GLN A 394 -67.18 39.99 -4.73
N THR A 395 -65.99 40.51 -5.06
CA THR A 395 -65.71 41.72 -5.89
C THR A 395 -64.19 41.72 -6.20
N PHE A 396 -63.66 41.85 -7.43
CA PHE A 396 -63.67 42.98 -8.39
C PHE A 396 -63.13 44.30 -7.79
N ALA A 397 -62.18 45.05 -8.36
CA ALA A 397 -61.34 44.95 -9.59
C ALA A 397 -60.09 45.89 -9.40
N MET A 398 -59.13 46.19 -10.30
CA MET A 398 -58.72 45.89 -11.70
C MET A 398 -57.23 46.38 -11.81
N ALA A 399 -56.37 46.23 -12.85
CA ALA A 399 -56.39 45.60 -14.18
C ALA A 399 -54.98 44.98 -14.47
N LEU A 400 -53.99 45.44 -15.29
CA LEU A 400 -53.75 45.88 -16.71
C LEU A 400 -52.21 45.58 -16.92
N SER A 401 -51.60 45.18 -18.05
CA SER A 401 -52.08 44.73 -19.37
C SER A 401 -51.06 43.83 -20.12
N VAL A 402 -51.55 42.72 -20.66
CA VAL A 402 -51.22 42.01 -21.93
C VAL A 402 -49.93 42.35 -22.73
N ALA A 403 -49.06 41.33 -22.90
CA ALA A 403 -48.57 40.77 -24.20
C ALA A 403 -47.54 39.61 -23.99
N ARG A 404 -47.27 38.65 -24.90
CA ARG A 404 -48.10 37.94 -25.92
C ARG A 404 -47.50 36.54 -26.27
N PHE A 405 -48.38 35.69 -26.83
CA PHE A 405 -48.29 34.33 -27.42
C PHE A 405 -47.16 34.01 -28.46
N PRO A 406 -46.96 32.73 -28.89
CA PRO A 406 -47.87 31.55 -28.78
C PRO A 406 -47.28 30.23 -28.22
N ALA A 407 -48.15 29.23 -28.07
CA ALA A 407 -47.83 27.86 -27.62
C ALA A 407 -48.45 26.80 -28.56
N VAL A 408 -47.95 25.56 -28.51
CA VAL A 408 -48.48 24.41 -29.25
C VAL A 408 -48.89 23.29 -28.29
N ARG A 409 -50.11 22.76 -28.45
CA ARG A 409 -50.57 21.51 -27.82
C ARG A 409 -50.36 20.34 -28.78
N ILE A 410 -50.01 19.18 -28.25
CA ILE A 410 -50.34 17.88 -28.87
C ILE A 410 -51.07 17.03 -27.82
N ALA A 411 -52.12 16.33 -28.25
CA ALA A 411 -52.98 15.53 -27.39
C ALA A 411 -52.86 14.03 -27.70
N SER A 412 -53.17 13.18 -26.72
CA SER A 412 -53.20 11.73 -26.87
C SER A 412 -54.31 11.26 -27.84
N ARG A 413 -53.99 10.39 -28.79
CA ARG A 413 -55.00 9.58 -29.50
C ARG A 413 -54.45 8.21 -29.93
N ARG A 414 -55.38 7.25 -30.07
CA ARG A 414 -55.14 5.84 -30.41
C ARG A 414 -54.82 5.68 -31.90
N TYR A 415 -54.06 4.64 -32.24
CA TYR A 415 -53.97 4.08 -33.60
C TYR A 415 -54.71 2.72 -33.69
N PRO A 416 -55.15 2.29 -34.88
CA PRO A 416 -56.16 1.25 -35.05
C PRO A 416 -55.60 -0.17 -35.16
N ALA A 417 -56.48 -1.16 -34.95
CA ALA A 417 -56.20 -2.57 -35.25
C ALA A 417 -56.70 -2.93 -36.66
N LEU A 418 -55.88 -3.64 -37.44
CA LEU A 418 -56.29 -4.38 -38.64
C LEU A 418 -55.66 -5.79 -38.62
N ARG A 419 -56.21 -6.67 -39.48
CA ARG A 419 -56.13 -8.13 -39.30
C ARG A 419 -54.81 -8.74 -39.78
N GLY A 420 -54.44 -9.84 -39.11
CA GLY A 420 -53.18 -10.53 -39.32
C GLY A 420 -53.01 -11.26 -40.64
N ASN A 421 -51.77 -11.72 -40.83
CA ASN A 421 -51.42 -12.86 -41.65
C ASN A 421 -50.50 -13.77 -40.82
N ALA A 422 -50.63 -15.09 -40.98
CA ALA A 422 -49.85 -16.05 -40.19
C ALA A 422 -48.44 -16.22 -40.77
N ILE A 423 -47.42 -15.89 -39.98
CA ILE A 423 -46.02 -16.25 -40.22
C ILE A 423 -45.51 -16.94 -38.96
N SER A 424 -44.87 -18.10 -39.12
CA SER A 424 -44.32 -18.88 -38.02
C SER A 424 -43.23 -18.09 -37.29
N ARG A 425 -43.51 -17.68 -36.04
CA ARG A 425 -42.44 -17.31 -35.11
C ARG A 425 -41.64 -18.57 -34.81
N ALA A 426 -40.48 -18.70 -35.46
CA ALA A 426 -39.44 -19.59 -34.99
C ALA A 426 -39.05 -19.14 -33.57
N THR A 427 -39.50 -19.88 -32.57
CA THR A 427 -39.07 -19.70 -31.19
C THR A 427 -37.60 -20.09 -31.12
N PHE A 428 -36.71 -19.09 -31.15
CA PHE A 428 -35.35 -19.29 -30.67
C PHE A 428 -35.45 -19.73 -29.22
N SER A 429 -35.19 -21.02 -28.99
CA SER A 429 -34.95 -21.52 -27.65
C SER A 429 -33.64 -20.90 -27.19
N THR A 430 -33.75 -19.83 -26.40
CA THR A 430 -32.65 -19.39 -25.55
C THR A 430 -32.44 -20.50 -24.54
N THR A 431 -31.49 -21.40 -24.81
CA THR A 431 -30.96 -22.28 -23.78
C THR A 431 -30.58 -21.41 -22.58
N PRO A 432 -31.05 -21.72 -21.36
CA PRO A 432 -30.55 -21.04 -20.17
C PRO A 432 -29.03 -21.14 -20.17
N ARG A 433 -28.35 -19.99 -20.19
CA ARG A 433 -26.91 -19.97 -19.85
C ARG A 433 -26.84 -20.46 -18.42
N TRP A 434 -26.06 -21.51 -18.18
CA TRP A 434 -25.92 -22.09 -16.85
C TRP A 434 -25.28 -21.05 -15.92
N GLN A 435 -26.10 -20.41 -15.09
CA GLN A 435 -25.63 -19.58 -13.99
C GLN A 435 -25.05 -20.53 -12.94
N ILE A 436 -23.74 -20.49 -12.71
CA ILE A 436 -23.11 -21.34 -11.71
C ILE A 436 -23.39 -20.73 -10.35
N ARG A 437 -24.14 -21.43 -9.50
CA ARG A 437 -24.39 -21.02 -8.12
C ARG A 437 -23.20 -21.37 -7.24
N THR A 438 -22.83 -20.50 -6.31
CA THR A 438 -21.73 -20.75 -5.35
C THR A 438 -21.95 -22.02 -4.52
N LYS A 439 -23.22 -22.33 -4.20
CA LYS A 439 -23.66 -23.59 -3.58
C LYS A 439 -23.43 -24.84 -4.43
N GLU A 440 -23.45 -24.69 -5.75
CA GLU A 440 -23.28 -25.75 -6.75
C GLU A 440 -21.83 -25.78 -7.30
N MET A 441 -20.92 -24.96 -6.75
CA MET A 441 -19.52 -24.93 -7.15
C MET A 441 -18.71 -26.10 -6.59
N THR A 442 -18.24 -26.95 -7.51
CA THR A 442 -17.21 -27.95 -7.24
C THR A 442 -15.83 -27.28 -7.12
N GLU A 443 -14.85 -27.97 -6.51
CA GLU A 443 -13.46 -27.51 -6.49
C GLU A 443 -12.81 -27.41 -7.89
N GLN A 444 -13.45 -27.92 -8.94
CA GLN A 444 -13.06 -27.62 -10.32
C GLN A 444 -13.59 -26.24 -10.76
N HIS A 445 -14.86 -25.91 -10.46
CA HIS A 445 -15.42 -24.59 -10.77
C HIS A 445 -14.66 -23.46 -10.06
N PHE A 446 -14.15 -23.69 -8.83
CA PHE A 446 -13.24 -22.76 -8.16
C PHE A 446 -11.92 -22.54 -8.93
N LYS A 447 -11.35 -23.61 -9.50
CA LYS A 447 -10.14 -23.51 -10.33
C LYS A 447 -10.40 -22.84 -11.67
N ASP A 448 -11.59 -22.99 -12.23
CA ASP A 448 -11.97 -22.41 -13.52
C ASP A 448 -12.26 -20.90 -13.41
N LEU A 449 -12.72 -20.40 -12.26
CA LEU A 449 -12.75 -18.96 -11.99
C LEU A 449 -11.34 -18.40 -11.87
N LYS A 450 -10.90 -17.60 -12.85
CA LYS A 450 -9.58 -16.96 -12.86
C LYS A 450 -9.63 -15.43 -12.93
N VAL A 451 -8.89 -14.82 -12.02
CA VAL A 451 -8.47 -13.41 -12.07
C VAL A 451 -7.65 -13.15 -13.32
N ASN A 452 -7.95 -12.05 -14.02
CA ASN A 452 -7.18 -11.59 -15.16
C ASN A 452 -6.07 -10.63 -14.71
N GLN A 453 -4.85 -11.15 -14.52
CA GLN A 453 -3.66 -10.37 -14.11
C GLN A 453 -3.50 -9.09 -14.94
N ALA A 454 -3.61 -9.16 -16.27
CA ALA A 454 -3.41 -8.01 -17.14
C ALA A 454 -4.46 -6.91 -16.89
N ARG A 455 -5.71 -7.30 -16.60
CA ARG A 455 -6.81 -6.37 -16.29
C ARG A 455 -6.66 -5.75 -14.89
N LEU A 456 -6.22 -6.55 -13.90
CA LEU A 456 -5.90 -6.07 -12.55
C LEU A 456 -4.76 -5.04 -12.58
N MET A 457 -3.66 -5.35 -13.28
CA MET A 457 -2.53 -4.42 -13.41
C MET A 457 -2.90 -3.19 -14.25
N GLU A 458 -3.78 -3.32 -15.24
CA GLU A 458 -4.36 -2.18 -15.95
C GLU A 458 -5.17 -1.28 -14.99
N ASP A 459 -6.08 -1.81 -14.17
CA ASP A 459 -6.84 -1.03 -13.18
C ASP A 459 -5.92 -0.31 -12.16
N ILE A 460 -4.95 -1.03 -11.57
CA ILE A 460 -3.98 -0.46 -10.62
C ILE A 460 -3.22 0.69 -11.29
N HIS A 461 -2.57 0.45 -12.44
CA HIS A 461 -1.76 1.47 -13.09
C HIS A 461 -2.57 2.55 -13.81
N TYR A 462 -3.86 2.33 -14.09
CA TYR A 462 -4.79 3.34 -14.56
C TYR A 462 -5.17 4.31 -13.44
N THR A 463 -5.56 3.80 -12.27
CA THR A 463 -5.89 4.66 -11.10
C THR A 463 -4.65 5.41 -10.56
N CYS A 464 -3.45 4.84 -10.67
CA CYS A 464 -2.18 5.51 -10.33
C CYS A 464 -1.85 6.78 -11.14
N LYS A 465 -2.65 7.11 -12.18
CA LYS A 465 -2.50 8.36 -12.97
C LYS A 465 -3.03 9.60 -12.24
N TRP A 466 -3.86 9.40 -11.21
CA TRP A 466 -4.38 10.49 -10.38
C TRP A 466 -3.59 10.52 -9.08
N GLY A 467 -2.90 11.63 -8.82
CA GLY A 467 -1.98 11.71 -7.69
C GLY A 467 -0.71 10.88 -7.91
N THR A 468 -0.17 10.84 -9.12
CA THR A 468 1.16 10.29 -9.39
C THR A 468 2.21 11.08 -8.59
N GLY A 469 3.01 10.38 -7.78
CA GLY A 469 4.04 10.95 -6.91
C GLY A 469 5.41 11.04 -7.57
N GLU A 470 6.46 11.00 -6.74
CA GLU A 470 7.86 11.09 -7.17
C GLU A 470 8.24 9.99 -8.18
N ARG A 471 9.00 10.36 -9.22
CA ARG A 471 9.59 9.43 -10.19
C ARG A 471 10.97 9.01 -9.73
N TRP A 472 11.21 7.70 -9.65
CA TRP A 472 12.49 7.11 -9.24
C TRP A 472 13.16 6.29 -10.35
N GLY A 473 12.49 6.05 -11.48
CA GLY A 473 13.04 5.35 -12.64
C GLY A 473 12.46 5.82 -13.98
N GLU A 474 12.90 5.21 -15.06
CA GLU A 474 12.57 5.61 -16.44
C GLU A 474 11.25 4.96 -16.95
N ALA A 475 10.86 3.80 -16.43
CA ALA A 475 9.68 3.10 -16.92
C ALA A 475 8.37 3.82 -16.50
N PRO A 476 7.24 3.62 -17.24
CA PRO A 476 5.98 4.31 -16.95
C PRO A 476 5.41 4.06 -15.54
N THR A 477 5.82 2.95 -14.92
CA THR A 477 5.39 2.49 -13.59
C THR A 477 6.36 2.84 -12.46
N GLU A 478 7.58 3.33 -12.75
CA GLU A 478 8.62 3.65 -11.77
C GLU A 478 8.41 5.04 -11.14
N THR A 479 7.23 5.21 -10.53
CA THR A 479 6.87 6.37 -9.69
C THR A 479 6.08 5.92 -8.47
N GLY A 480 6.18 6.68 -7.38
CA GLY A 480 5.25 6.59 -6.27
C GLY A 480 3.89 7.22 -6.55
N MET A 481 3.16 7.46 -5.46
CA MET A 481 1.87 8.13 -5.36
C MET A 481 1.91 9.28 -4.35
N SER A 482 0.94 10.18 -4.50
CA SER A 482 0.66 11.33 -3.64
C SER A 482 -0.84 11.66 -3.74
N ARG A 483 -1.69 10.64 -3.55
CA ARG A 483 -3.16 10.74 -3.62
C ARG A 483 -3.75 10.90 -2.22
N LEU A 484 -3.44 12.03 -1.60
CA LEU A 484 -3.94 12.38 -0.27
C LEU A 484 -5.47 12.34 -0.21
N ALA A 485 -6.02 11.92 0.94
CA ALA A 485 -7.45 11.80 1.16
C ALA A 485 -8.24 13.08 0.81
N LEU A 486 -9.36 12.91 0.13
CA LEU A 486 -10.29 13.95 -0.31
C LEU A 486 -9.66 15.06 -1.18
N SER A 487 -8.50 14.79 -1.78
CA SER A 487 -7.94 15.60 -2.85
C SER A 487 -8.74 15.40 -4.16
N ASP A 488 -8.49 16.24 -5.16
CA ASP A 488 -9.10 16.06 -6.50
C ASP A 488 -8.58 14.79 -7.20
N ALA A 489 -7.39 14.31 -6.82
CA ALA A 489 -6.85 13.03 -7.27
C ALA A 489 -7.58 11.84 -6.64
N ASP A 490 -7.88 11.91 -5.33
CA ASP A 490 -8.71 10.92 -4.64
C ASP A 490 -10.14 10.92 -5.23
N LYS A 491 -10.74 12.09 -5.42
CA LYS A 491 -12.04 12.21 -6.11
C LYS A 491 -12.03 11.49 -7.47
N ALA A 492 -11.02 11.69 -8.31
CA ALA A 492 -10.95 11.04 -9.62
C ALA A 492 -10.87 9.49 -9.52
N ALA A 493 -10.15 8.96 -8.52
CA ALA A 493 -10.12 7.52 -8.24
C ALA A 493 -11.46 6.99 -7.71
N ARG A 494 -12.14 7.77 -6.85
CA ARG A 494 -13.50 7.46 -6.35
C ARG A 494 -14.55 7.50 -7.46
N ASP A 495 -14.47 8.47 -8.37
CA ASP A 495 -15.36 8.58 -9.53
C ASP A 495 -15.23 7.32 -10.40
N TRP A 496 -13.98 6.93 -10.73
CA TRP A 496 -13.68 5.69 -11.44
C TRP A 496 -14.24 4.44 -10.75
N PHE A 497 -14.09 4.34 -9.42
CA PHE A 497 -14.59 3.20 -8.65
C PHE A 497 -16.13 3.11 -8.71
N VAL A 498 -16.81 4.25 -8.57
CA VAL A 498 -18.28 4.34 -8.69
C VAL A 498 -18.73 3.98 -10.11
N GLU A 499 -18.15 4.57 -11.15
CA GLU A 499 -18.51 4.29 -12.54
C GLU A 499 -18.27 2.82 -12.92
N THR A 500 -17.10 2.28 -12.56
CA THR A 500 -16.71 0.90 -12.88
C THR A 500 -17.61 -0.12 -12.19
N THR A 501 -17.94 0.09 -10.91
CA THR A 501 -18.81 -0.85 -10.17
C THR A 501 -20.28 -0.73 -10.57
N GLN A 502 -20.78 0.47 -10.87
CA GLN A 502 -22.12 0.65 -11.44
C GLN A 502 -22.25 -0.01 -12.82
N ALA A 503 -21.22 0.06 -13.67
CA ALA A 503 -21.21 -0.61 -14.97
C ALA A 503 -21.28 -2.15 -14.86
N LEU A 504 -20.82 -2.71 -13.74
CA LEU A 504 -20.97 -4.15 -13.39
C LEU A 504 -22.34 -4.47 -12.75
N GLY A 505 -23.25 -3.52 -12.67
CA GLY A 505 -24.59 -3.68 -12.09
C GLY A 505 -24.65 -3.59 -10.57
N CYS A 506 -23.62 -3.04 -9.92
CA CYS A 506 -23.61 -2.87 -8.47
C CYS A 506 -24.43 -1.65 -8.03
N LYS A 507 -25.13 -1.76 -6.90
CA LYS A 507 -25.68 -0.60 -6.19
C LYS A 507 -24.55 0.03 -5.35
N THR A 508 -24.09 1.20 -5.75
CA THR A 508 -23.17 2.02 -4.95
C THR A 508 -23.94 2.83 -3.91
N THR A 509 -23.45 2.84 -2.67
CA THR A 509 -23.95 3.70 -1.58
C THR A 509 -22.78 4.50 -1.01
N VAL A 510 -22.99 5.79 -0.73
CA VAL A 510 -22.02 6.65 -0.03
C VAL A 510 -22.60 7.06 1.32
N ASP A 511 -21.77 7.04 2.37
CA ASP A 511 -22.15 7.41 3.74
C ASP A 511 -21.66 8.80 4.16
N GLU A 512 -22.04 9.24 5.36
CA GLU A 512 -21.65 10.53 5.95
C GLU A 512 -20.13 10.73 6.10
N MET A 513 -19.30 9.70 5.92
CA MET A 513 -17.83 9.78 5.93
C MET A 513 -17.20 9.61 4.54
N GLY A 514 -18.00 9.41 3.49
CA GLY A 514 -17.53 9.19 2.13
C GLY A 514 -17.08 7.77 1.81
N ASN A 515 -17.35 6.79 2.68
CA ASN A 515 -17.13 5.38 2.36
C ASN A 515 -18.02 4.98 1.18
N ILE A 516 -17.46 4.23 0.24
CA ILE A 516 -18.17 3.84 -0.98
C ILE A 516 -18.39 2.34 -0.95
N PHE A 517 -19.64 1.93 -0.72
CA PHE A 517 -20.06 0.53 -0.68
C PHE A 517 -20.70 0.14 -2.01
N ALA A 518 -19.98 -0.61 -2.84
CA ALA A 518 -20.46 -1.11 -4.12
C ALA A 518 -20.96 -2.56 -4.00
N VAL A 519 -22.28 -2.76 -3.97
CA VAL A 519 -22.90 -4.08 -3.72
C VAL A 519 -23.47 -4.69 -4.99
N ARG A 520 -22.96 -5.85 -5.40
CA ARG A 520 -23.57 -6.74 -6.40
C ARG A 520 -24.66 -7.58 -5.74
N PRO A 521 -25.87 -7.66 -6.31
CA PRO A 521 -26.93 -8.51 -5.77
C PRO A 521 -26.58 -10.00 -5.87
N GLY A 522 -27.08 -10.78 -4.90
CA GLY A 522 -27.09 -12.25 -4.94
C GLY A 522 -28.53 -12.77 -4.98
N LEU A 523 -28.76 -13.99 -4.50
CA LEU A 523 -30.12 -14.53 -4.35
C LEU A 523 -30.85 -13.92 -3.14
N LYS A 524 -30.20 -13.87 -1.97
CA LYS A 524 -30.81 -13.45 -0.69
C LYS A 524 -30.48 -12.00 -0.35
N ASN A 525 -31.01 -11.07 -1.15
CA ASN A 525 -30.76 -9.63 -1.06
C ASN A 525 -31.34 -8.95 0.21
N ASP A 526 -31.99 -9.71 1.10
CA ASP A 526 -32.44 -9.27 2.42
C ASP A 526 -31.37 -9.44 3.52
N LYS A 527 -30.17 -9.94 3.17
CA LYS A 527 -29.05 -10.16 4.10
C LYS A 527 -27.86 -9.25 3.79
N ALA A 528 -27.05 -8.99 4.83
CA ALA A 528 -25.83 -8.22 4.73
C ALA A 528 -24.83 -8.83 3.72
N PRO A 529 -24.12 -8.01 2.90
CA PRO A 529 -23.15 -8.52 1.93
C PRO A 529 -21.89 -9.09 2.59
N THR A 530 -21.18 -9.97 1.88
CA THR A 530 -19.73 -10.15 2.11
C THR A 530 -18.99 -9.05 1.35
N TYR A 531 -18.09 -8.32 1.99
CA TYR A 531 -17.27 -7.31 1.33
C TYR A 531 -15.83 -7.79 1.14
N ALA A 532 -15.29 -7.55 -0.05
CA ALA A 532 -13.88 -7.24 -0.21
C ALA A 532 -13.66 -5.74 0.08
N GLY A 533 -12.46 -5.30 0.44
CA GLY A 533 -12.22 -3.86 0.62
C GLY A 533 -10.81 -3.48 1.01
N SER A 534 -10.54 -2.18 0.91
CA SER A 534 -9.42 -1.43 1.51
C SER A 534 -9.63 0.08 1.22
N HIS A 535 -8.56 0.86 1.05
CA HIS A 535 -8.58 2.30 0.74
C HIS A 535 -8.06 2.65 -0.66
N LEU A 536 -8.29 3.90 -1.08
CA LEU A 536 -7.72 4.51 -2.29
C LEU A 536 -6.87 5.77 -2.01
N ASP A 537 -6.96 6.37 -0.83
CA ASP A 537 -6.03 7.43 -0.43
C ASP A 537 -4.64 6.87 -0.04
N THR A 538 -3.60 7.71 -0.13
CA THR A 538 -2.19 7.34 0.13
C THR A 538 -1.46 8.39 1.01
N GLN A 539 -0.43 8.00 1.78
CA GLN A 539 0.96 8.46 1.54
C GLN A 539 1.18 9.81 0.82
N PRO A 540 1.76 10.89 1.41
CA PRO A 540 2.29 12.00 0.59
C PRO A 540 3.40 11.53 -0.37
N THR A 541 4.13 10.48 0.02
CA THR A 541 5.18 9.78 -0.74
C THR A 541 4.86 8.28 -0.86
N GLY A 542 3.58 7.93 -0.97
CA GLY A 542 3.10 6.55 -0.94
C GLY A 542 3.54 5.70 -2.13
N GLY A 543 3.29 4.40 -2.04
CA GLY A 543 3.51 3.46 -3.12
C GLY A 543 2.30 3.31 -4.04
N ARG A 544 2.37 2.32 -4.95
CA ARG A 544 1.32 2.06 -5.97
C ARG A 544 0.36 0.92 -5.60
N TYR A 545 0.60 0.22 -4.50
CA TYR A 545 -0.06 -1.03 -4.14
C TYR A 545 -0.77 -0.93 -2.78
N ASP A 546 -0.21 -0.14 -1.86
CA ASP A 546 -0.80 0.26 -0.57
C ASP A 546 -2.27 0.71 -0.73
N GLY A 547 -3.21 0.01 -0.07
CA GLY A 547 -4.68 0.10 -0.23
C GLY A 547 -5.24 -0.28 -1.62
N ILE A 548 -4.66 0.30 -2.67
CA ILE A 548 -5.08 0.23 -4.08
C ILE A 548 -5.23 -1.22 -4.54
N LEU A 549 -4.31 -2.11 -4.14
CA LEU A 549 -4.37 -3.54 -4.48
C LEU A 549 -5.65 -4.19 -3.94
N GLY A 550 -6.08 -3.88 -2.71
CA GLY A 550 -7.29 -4.44 -2.11
C GLY A 550 -8.57 -4.00 -2.83
N VAL A 551 -8.70 -2.70 -3.10
CA VAL A 551 -9.88 -2.14 -3.79
C VAL A 551 -9.95 -2.62 -5.25
N THR A 552 -8.82 -2.60 -5.98
CA THR A 552 -8.78 -3.06 -7.38
C THR A 552 -8.96 -4.57 -7.52
N ALA A 553 -8.41 -5.38 -6.61
CA ALA A 553 -8.68 -6.82 -6.57
C ALA A 553 -10.15 -7.14 -6.23
N GLY A 554 -10.78 -6.34 -5.37
CA GLY A 554 -12.23 -6.42 -5.14
C GLY A 554 -13.03 -6.10 -6.41
N VAL A 555 -12.64 -5.08 -7.17
CA VAL A 555 -13.27 -4.76 -8.47
C VAL A 555 -13.04 -5.89 -9.49
N GLU A 556 -11.85 -6.47 -9.57
CA GLU A 556 -11.56 -7.61 -10.45
C GLU A 556 -12.33 -8.88 -10.04
N MET A 557 -12.50 -9.14 -8.74
CA MET A 557 -13.40 -10.19 -8.24
C MET A 557 -14.83 -10.00 -8.78
N LEU A 558 -15.38 -8.78 -8.75
CA LEU A 558 -16.70 -8.49 -9.32
C LEU A 558 -16.73 -8.69 -10.85
N LYS A 559 -15.66 -8.31 -11.57
CA LYS A 559 -15.52 -8.55 -13.02
C LYS A 559 -15.53 -10.04 -13.33
N VAL A 560 -14.71 -10.86 -12.64
CA VAL A 560 -14.65 -12.33 -12.83
C VAL A 560 -16.00 -13.01 -12.55
N LEU A 561 -16.71 -12.60 -11.48
CA LEU A 561 -18.04 -13.11 -11.15
C LEU A 561 -19.10 -12.73 -12.22
N ALA A 562 -18.95 -11.59 -12.89
CA ALA A 562 -19.80 -11.18 -14.00
C ALA A 562 -19.46 -11.94 -15.30
N ASP A 563 -18.18 -12.00 -15.68
CA ASP A 563 -17.68 -12.70 -16.88
C ASP A 563 -18.11 -14.18 -16.91
N ASN A 564 -18.08 -14.84 -15.74
CA ASN A 564 -18.40 -16.26 -15.56
C ASN A 564 -19.86 -16.52 -15.12
N TRP A 565 -20.73 -15.50 -15.13
CA TRP A 565 -22.17 -15.63 -14.84
C TRP A 565 -22.49 -16.28 -13.47
N VAL A 566 -21.64 -16.01 -12.46
CA VAL A 566 -21.74 -16.64 -11.13
C VAL A 566 -22.86 -16.00 -10.30
N GLU A 567 -23.74 -16.83 -9.76
CA GLU A 567 -24.84 -16.43 -8.88
C GLU A 567 -24.48 -16.73 -7.42
N THR A 568 -24.31 -15.69 -6.61
CA THR A 568 -23.96 -15.81 -5.18
C THR A 568 -25.21 -16.00 -4.33
N GLU A 569 -25.13 -16.81 -3.27
CA GLU A 569 -26.27 -17.09 -2.40
C GLU A 569 -26.71 -15.84 -1.64
N TYR A 570 -25.76 -14.97 -1.29
CA TYR A 570 -25.98 -13.65 -0.70
C TYR A 570 -25.32 -12.54 -1.55
N PRO A 571 -25.61 -11.25 -1.27
CA PRO A 571 -24.90 -10.16 -1.92
C PRO A 571 -23.40 -10.19 -1.63
N VAL A 572 -22.61 -9.73 -2.59
CA VAL A 572 -21.16 -9.52 -2.43
C VAL A 572 -20.81 -8.11 -2.88
N GLY A 573 -19.79 -7.49 -2.31
CA GLY A 573 -19.45 -6.11 -2.64
C GLY A 573 -17.99 -5.76 -2.46
N VAL A 574 -17.68 -4.51 -2.80
CA VAL A 574 -16.39 -3.87 -2.53
C VAL A 574 -16.65 -2.61 -1.71
N VAL A 575 -15.87 -2.41 -0.65
CA VAL A 575 -15.82 -1.14 0.08
C VAL A 575 -14.51 -0.41 -0.25
N ASN A 576 -14.63 0.88 -0.53
CA ASN A 576 -13.53 1.83 -0.44
C ASN A 576 -13.75 2.69 0.81
N TRP A 577 -12.86 2.55 1.79
CA TRP A 577 -12.83 3.37 3.00
C TRP A 577 -12.22 4.76 2.72
N THR A 578 -12.09 5.61 3.75
CA THR A 578 -11.72 7.02 3.58
C THR A 578 -10.78 7.50 4.67
N ASN A 579 -9.62 8.05 4.28
CA ASN A 579 -8.57 8.49 5.20
C ASN A 579 -8.16 7.34 6.12
N GLU A 580 -7.75 6.22 5.51
CA GLU A 580 -7.10 5.12 6.22
C GLU A 580 -5.72 5.61 6.67
N GLU A 581 -4.96 6.18 5.75
CA GLU A 581 -3.54 6.51 5.91
C GLU A 581 -3.23 7.56 6.98
N GLY A 582 -4.24 8.29 7.47
CA GLY A 582 -4.07 9.41 8.41
C GLY A 582 -3.28 10.61 7.86
N ALA A 583 -2.81 10.54 6.61
CA ALA A 583 -1.79 11.43 6.06
C ALA A 583 -2.21 12.90 5.97
N ARG A 584 -3.42 13.17 5.46
CA ARG A 584 -3.96 14.54 5.34
C ARG A 584 -4.70 14.94 6.61
N PHE A 585 -5.56 14.07 7.13
CA PHE A 585 -6.31 14.29 8.37
C PHE A 585 -5.76 13.34 9.44
N PRO A 586 -5.12 13.86 10.51
CA PRO A 586 -4.19 13.09 11.37
C PRO A 586 -4.90 12.14 12.34
N MET A 587 -5.46 11.07 11.78
CA MET A 587 -6.11 9.94 12.44
C MET A 587 -6.21 8.81 11.42
N SER A 588 -5.54 7.69 11.64
CA SER A 588 -5.61 6.55 10.71
C SER A 588 -6.89 5.75 10.90
N MET A 589 -7.29 5.01 9.85
CA MET A 589 -8.52 4.20 9.77
C MET A 589 -9.79 5.00 10.18
N ALA A 590 -9.78 6.33 10.00
CA ALA A 590 -10.73 7.22 10.67
C ALA A 590 -12.19 6.90 10.33
N SER A 591 -12.43 6.53 9.06
CA SER A 591 -13.77 6.31 8.55
C SER A 591 -14.33 4.91 8.84
N SER A 592 -13.52 3.85 8.78
CA SER A 592 -13.93 2.53 9.27
C SER A 592 -14.14 2.53 10.78
N GLY A 593 -13.36 3.33 11.53
CA GLY A 593 -13.55 3.56 12.96
C GLY A 593 -14.85 4.29 13.29
N VAL A 594 -15.30 5.23 12.46
CA VAL A 594 -16.64 5.85 12.58
C VAL A 594 -17.74 4.84 12.24
N TRP A 595 -17.63 4.11 11.13
CA TRP A 595 -18.58 3.06 10.76
C TRP A 595 -18.72 1.98 11.85
N ALA A 596 -17.60 1.59 12.47
CA ALA A 596 -17.56 0.67 13.60
C ALA A 596 -18.02 1.30 14.93
N GLY A 597 -18.38 2.58 14.96
CA GLY A 597 -18.78 3.30 16.17
C GLY A 597 -17.69 3.37 17.26
N SER A 598 -16.42 3.19 16.88
CA SER A 598 -15.26 3.38 17.76
C SER A 598 -14.82 4.85 17.81
N ILE A 599 -15.07 5.59 16.72
CA ILE A 599 -14.77 7.02 16.57
C ILE A 599 -16.11 7.75 16.42
N ARG A 600 -16.26 8.93 17.03
CA ARG A 600 -17.45 9.78 16.78
C ARG A 600 -17.36 10.42 15.40
N LEU A 601 -18.44 10.37 14.62
CA LEU A 601 -18.60 11.08 13.34
C LEU A 601 -18.15 12.55 13.45
N GLU A 602 -18.59 13.24 14.51
CA GLU A 602 -18.23 14.63 14.82
C GLU A 602 -16.71 14.83 15.04
N THR A 603 -16.01 13.86 15.64
CA THR A 603 -14.55 13.95 15.84
C THR A 603 -13.84 13.89 14.49
N ALA A 604 -14.19 12.92 13.65
CA ALA A 604 -13.60 12.75 12.33
C ALA A 604 -13.92 13.95 11.40
N HIS A 605 -15.20 14.36 11.32
CA HIS A 605 -15.64 15.54 10.57
C HIS A 605 -14.91 16.84 10.93
N ASN A 606 -14.44 16.97 12.18
CA ASN A 606 -13.69 18.13 12.67
C ASN A 606 -12.16 17.98 12.58
N LEU A 607 -11.62 16.83 12.15
CA LEU A 607 -10.19 16.69 11.85
C LEU A 607 -9.80 17.73 10.82
N ARG A 608 -8.74 18.48 11.11
CA ARG A 608 -8.17 19.49 10.22
C ARG A 608 -7.06 18.88 9.38
N GLU A 609 -6.91 19.38 8.16
CA GLU A 609 -5.79 18.98 7.33
C GLU A 609 -4.45 19.45 7.93
N VAL A 610 -3.41 18.63 7.78
CA VAL A 610 -2.02 19.02 8.11
C VAL A 610 -1.61 20.23 7.25
N HIS A 611 -0.79 21.12 7.81
CA HIS A 611 -0.38 22.37 7.18
C HIS A 611 0.19 22.15 5.76
N PRO A 612 -0.11 23.03 4.78
CA PRO A 612 -0.44 24.46 4.97
C PRO A 612 -1.92 24.83 5.08
N GLY A 613 -2.83 23.85 5.01
CA GLY A 613 -4.26 24.12 4.90
C GLY A 613 -5.01 24.44 6.21
N THR A 614 -6.34 24.52 6.12
CA THR A 614 -7.27 24.76 7.25
C THR A 614 -8.62 24.03 7.13
N ALA A 615 -8.89 23.36 6.01
CA ALA A 615 -10.12 22.61 5.77
C ALA A 615 -10.27 21.46 6.77
N THR A 616 -11.50 21.01 6.97
CA THR A 616 -11.78 19.78 7.73
C THR A 616 -12.15 18.63 6.80
N GLN A 617 -12.09 17.40 7.31
CA GLN A 617 -12.49 16.20 6.56
C GLN A 617 -13.93 16.34 6.03
N LYS A 618 -14.84 16.93 6.82
CA LYS A 618 -16.20 17.24 6.38
C LYS A 618 -16.26 18.24 5.22
N SER A 619 -15.56 19.39 5.32
CA SER A 619 -15.63 20.39 4.24
C SER A 619 -15.06 19.87 2.93
N GLU A 620 -14.07 18.96 2.98
CA GLU A 620 -13.55 18.31 1.78
C GLU A 620 -14.50 17.25 1.22
N LEU A 621 -15.17 16.46 2.07
CA LEU A 621 -16.26 15.56 1.64
C LEU A 621 -17.38 16.33 0.91
N GLU A 622 -17.77 17.49 1.43
CA GLU A 622 -18.73 18.40 0.78
C GLU A 622 -18.16 18.94 -0.55
N ARG A 623 -16.91 19.41 -0.57
CA ARG A 623 -16.23 19.97 -1.75
C ARG A 623 -16.12 18.98 -2.90
N ILE A 624 -15.77 17.71 -2.62
CA ILE A 624 -15.63 16.69 -3.66
C ILE A 624 -16.96 15.97 -3.98
N GLY A 625 -18.06 16.28 -3.28
CA GLY A 625 -19.38 15.68 -3.50
C GLY A 625 -19.54 14.26 -2.95
N TYR A 626 -18.69 13.86 -2.00
CA TYR A 626 -18.73 12.54 -1.33
C TYR A 626 -19.27 12.58 0.10
N LEU A 627 -19.78 13.72 0.59
CA LEU A 627 -20.61 13.71 1.81
C LEU A 627 -21.94 13.00 1.51
N GLY A 628 -22.02 11.71 1.83
CA GLY A 628 -23.23 10.90 1.66
C GLY A 628 -24.31 11.20 2.69
N THR A 629 -25.52 10.69 2.42
CA THR A 629 -26.70 10.84 3.30
C THR A 629 -27.07 9.56 4.05
N THR A 630 -26.31 8.47 3.85
CA THR A 630 -26.48 7.22 4.61
C THR A 630 -25.67 7.37 5.90
N PRO A 631 -26.22 7.04 7.09
CA PRO A 631 -25.44 7.13 8.32
C PRO A 631 -24.16 6.29 8.25
N ALA A 632 -23.03 6.88 8.65
CA ALA A 632 -21.75 6.17 8.70
C ALA A 632 -21.70 5.21 9.89
N SER A 633 -22.40 4.07 9.76
CA SER A 633 -22.59 3.07 10.82
C SER A 633 -22.81 1.66 10.26
N HIS A 634 -22.22 0.67 10.93
CA HIS A 634 -22.46 -0.76 10.73
C HIS A 634 -23.93 -1.19 10.90
N GLU A 635 -24.77 -0.41 11.56
CA GLU A 635 -26.22 -0.67 11.63
C GLU A 635 -26.93 -0.27 10.32
N ALA A 636 -26.49 0.81 9.68
CA ALA A 636 -27.06 1.32 8.44
C ALA A 636 -26.48 0.62 7.19
N MET A 637 -25.19 0.30 7.24
CA MET A 637 -24.44 -0.43 6.20
C MET A 637 -23.82 -1.71 6.79
N PRO A 638 -24.63 -2.75 7.13
CA PRO A 638 -24.13 -3.96 7.76
C PRO A 638 -23.31 -4.84 6.82
N MET A 639 -22.28 -5.47 7.37
CA MET A 639 -21.45 -6.48 6.71
C MET A 639 -21.67 -7.85 7.35
N ALA A 640 -21.71 -8.91 6.52
CA ALA A 640 -21.71 -10.29 7.00
C ALA A 640 -20.30 -10.88 7.13
N ALA A 641 -19.33 -10.29 6.43
CA ALA A 641 -17.88 -10.44 6.65
C ALA A 641 -17.10 -9.38 5.83
N HIS A 642 -15.86 -9.10 6.24
CA HIS A 642 -14.88 -8.29 5.51
C HIS A 642 -13.64 -9.13 5.16
N PHE A 643 -13.15 -9.01 3.93
CA PHE A 643 -11.89 -9.59 3.48
C PHE A 643 -11.05 -8.52 2.80
N GLU A 644 -9.81 -8.35 3.26
CA GLU A 644 -8.91 -7.33 2.75
C GLU A 644 -7.66 -7.99 2.18
N LEU A 645 -7.33 -7.66 0.93
CA LEU A 645 -6.06 -8.01 0.31
C LEU A 645 -5.15 -6.80 0.43
N HIS A 646 -3.94 -7.02 0.95
CA HIS A 646 -2.95 -5.97 1.11
C HIS A 646 -1.55 -6.46 0.72
N ILE A 647 -0.64 -5.52 0.49
CA ILE A 647 0.80 -5.79 0.56
C ILE A 647 1.21 -5.98 2.02
N GLU A 648 2.28 -6.75 2.28
CA GLU A 648 2.76 -6.98 3.65
C GLU A 648 3.18 -5.70 4.40
N GLN A 649 3.69 -4.70 3.66
CA GLN A 649 4.42 -3.54 4.21
C GLN A 649 5.62 -3.95 5.09
N GLY A 650 6.18 -5.14 4.82
CA GLY A 650 7.29 -5.75 5.54
C GLY A 650 7.97 -6.83 4.70
N PRO A 651 9.13 -7.37 5.15
CA PRO A 651 9.98 -8.23 4.34
C PRO A 651 9.79 -9.74 4.59
N LEU A 652 8.92 -10.17 5.51
CA LEU A 652 8.90 -11.55 6.03
C LEU A 652 8.50 -12.58 4.96
N LEU A 653 7.53 -12.26 4.10
CA LEU A 653 7.12 -13.14 3.00
C LEU A 653 8.22 -13.21 1.93
N GLU A 654 8.90 -12.13 1.61
CA GLU A 654 10.02 -12.14 0.65
C GLU A 654 11.21 -12.95 1.21
N MET A 655 11.67 -12.62 2.43
CA MET A 655 12.78 -13.31 3.10
C MET A 655 12.53 -14.81 3.30
N ALA A 656 11.29 -15.20 3.60
CA ALA A 656 10.91 -16.61 3.75
C ALA A 656 10.47 -17.28 2.44
N ASN A 657 10.60 -16.60 1.29
CA ASN A 657 10.20 -17.05 -0.05
C ASN A 657 8.76 -17.61 -0.11
N LYS A 658 7.84 -16.84 0.46
CA LYS A 658 6.40 -17.08 0.52
C LYS A 658 5.68 -16.22 -0.50
N LYS A 659 4.45 -16.63 -0.83
CA LYS A 659 3.59 -15.96 -1.82
C LYS A 659 2.25 -15.48 -1.26
N ILE A 660 1.80 -16.06 -0.14
CA ILE A 660 0.58 -15.61 0.54
C ILE A 660 0.82 -15.64 2.06
N GLY A 661 0.59 -14.48 2.70
CA GLY A 661 0.40 -14.37 4.13
C GLY A 661 -1.08 -14.57 4.49
N VAL A 662 -1.37 -15.55 5.34
CA VAL A 662 -2.68 -15.76 5.96
C VAL A 662 -2.69 -14.97 7.25
N VAL A 663 -3.36 -13.81 7.27
CA VAL A 663 -3.26 -12.89 8.39
C VAL A 663 -4.23 -13.31 9.50
N THR A 664 -3.70 -13.64 10.67
CA THR A 664 -4.47 -14.14 11.83
C THR A 664 -4.88 -13.03 12.79
N GLY A 665 -4.29 -11.84 12.67
CA GLY A 665 -4.58 -10.68 13.49
C GLY A 665 -3.68 -9.50 13.20
N VAL A 666 -3.78 -8.45 14.02
CA VAL A 666 -2.94 -7.24 13.99
C VAL A 666 -2.29 -7.07 15.36
N GLN A 667 -1.01 -6.70 15.39
CA GLN A 667 -0.29 -6.50 16.66
C GLN A 667 -0.80 -5.27 17.42
N ALA A 668 -0.63 -5.28 18.76
CA ALA A 668 -0.94 -4.12 19.58
C ALA A 668 0.08 -3.00 19.32
N TYR A 669 -0.36 -1.75 19.36
CA TYR A 669 0.53 -0.59 19.37
C TYR A 669 -0.06 0.63 20.07
N LYS A 670 0.84 1.47 20.61
CA LYS A 670 0.52 2.76 21.22
C LYS A 670 1.43 3.85 20.65
N TRP A 671 0.88 5.04 20.45
CA TRP A 671 1.62 6.23 20.04
C TRP A 671 1.69 7.24 21.18
N LEU A 672 2.91 7.68 21.49
CA LEU A 672 3.19 8.63 22.56
C LEU A 672 3.87 9.89 22.00
N THR A 673 3.36 11.07 22.32
CA THR A 673 4.08 12.33 22.14
C THR A 673 4.88 12.64 23.40
N VAL A 674 6.19 12.77 23.25
CA VAL A 674 7.14 13.03 24.34
C VAL A 674 7.71 14.44 24.17
N LYS A 675 7.60 15.25 25.23
CA LYS A 675 8.04 16.65 25.27
C LYS A 675 9.10 16.82 26.34
N VAL A 676 10.32 17.16 25.94
CA VAL A 676 11.46 17.42 26.82
C VAL A 676 11.69 18.93 26.90
N LYS A 677 11.69 19.48 28.12
CA LYS A 677 11.82 20.90 28.41
C LYS A 677 13.08 21.17 29.23
N GLY A 678 14.05 21.79 28.58
CA GLY A 678 15.33 22.24 29.13
C GLY A 678 15.45 23.77 29.11
N ARG A 679 16.62 24.29 28.71
CA ARG A 679 16.88 25.75 28.66
C ARG A 679 17.80 26.16 27.51
N ASP A 680 17.26 26.99 26.61
CA ASP A 680 18.00 27.69 25.56
C ASP A 680 19.24 28.41 26.14
N THR A 681 20.43 28.01 25.68
CA THR A 681 21.72 28.58 26.12
C THR A 681 22.73 28.62 24.97
N HIS A 682 23.65 29.58 24.96
CA HIS A 682 24.62 29.73 23.87
C HIS A 682 25.77 28.71 23.96
N THR A 683 25.99 27.94 22.89
CA THR A 683 26.84 26.73 22.90
C THR A 683 28.32 27.00 23.21
N GLY A 684 28.82 28.21 22.92
CA GLY A 684 30.22 28.59 23.17
C GLY A 684 30.50 29.20 24.56
N THR A 685 29.47 29.53 25.35
CA THR A 685 29.63 30.25 26.64
C THR A 685 29.00 29.53 27.83
N THR A 686 28.31 28.41 27.60
CA THR A 686 27.73 27.59 28.65
C THR A 686 28.46 26.25 28.67
N ASP A 687 29.20 25.98 29.74
CA ASP A 687 29.89 24.72 29.96
C ASP A 687 28.88 23.55 30.09
N LEU A 688 29.35 22.32 29.93
CA LEU A 688 28.46 21.15 29.89
C LEU A 688 27.64 20.96 31.19
N LYS A 689 28.20 21.29 32.37
CA LYS A 689 27.51 21.11 33.66
C LYS A 689 26.39 22.14 33.88
N SER A 690 26.44 23.27 33.17
CA SER A 690 25.42 24.33 33.25
C SER A 690 24.28 24.21 32.22
N ARG A 691 24.25 23.14 31.42
CA ARG A 691 23.24 22.93 30.37
C ARG A 691 22.06 22.12 30.87
N ALA A 692 20.85 22.53 30.48
CA ALA A 692 19.66 21.68 30.46
C ALA A 692 19.34 21.40 28.98
N ASP A 693 20.08 20.46 28.38
CA ASP A 693 20.09 20.19 26.93
C ASP A 693 18.95 19.22 26.56
N ALA A 694 17.86 19.76 26.02
CA ALA A 694 16.67 18.97 25.73
C ALA A 694 16.89 17.97 24.59
N LEU A 695 17.85 18.20 23.70
CA LEU A 695 18.15 17.30 22.60
C LEU A 695 19.00 16.12 23.07
N LEU A 696 20.04 16.36 23.87
CA LEU A 696 20.84 15.27 24.46
C LEU A 696 19.98 14.32 25.31
N THR A 697 19.08 14.87 26.13
CA THR A 697 18.13 14.08 26.93
C THR A 697 17.13 13.32 26.06
N ALA A 698 16.59 13.93 25.00
CA ALA A 698 15.72 13.23 24.06
C ALA A 698 16.44 12.08 23.32
N SER A 699 17.69 12.28 22.89
CA SER A 699 18.50 11.22 22.26
C SER A 699 18.72 10.02 23.19
N LYS A 700 18.91 10.25 24.50
CA LYS A 700 19.01 9.18 25.50
C LYS A 700 17.69 8.43 25.67
N MET A 701 16.56 9.14 25.70
CA MET A 701 15.22 8.53 25.75
C MET A 701 14.91 7.66 24.52
N ILE A 702 15.31 8.12 23.32
CA ILE A 702 15.15 7.37 22.06
C ILE A 702 16.01 6.09 22.08
N LEU A 703 17.28 6.20 22.51
CA LEU A 703 18.16 5.03 22.67
C LEU A 703 17.62 4.05 23.73
N HIS A 704 17.09 4.55 24.85
CA HIS A 704 16.47 3.72 25.89
C HIS A 704 15.24 2.97 25.36
N SER A 705 14.39 3.66 24.59
CA SER A 705 13.21 3.06 23.95
C SER A 705 13.60 1.88 23.05
N HIS A 706 14.71 2.00 22.32
CA HIS A 706 15.24 0.90 21.50
C HIS A 706 15.74 -0.28 22.36
N LYS A 707 16.49 -0.02 23.44
CA LYS A 707 16.91 -1.07 24.40
C LYS A 707 15.71 -1.84 24.97
N LEU A 708 14.71 -1.10 25.47
CA LEU A 708 13.48 -1.68 26.02
C LEU A 708 12.73 -2.54 24.98
N ALA A 709 12.60 -2.05 23.74
CA ALA A 709 11.98 -2.83 22.67
C ALA A 709 12.77 -4.11 22.35
N THR A 710 14.10 -4.04 22.26
CA THR A 710 14.95 -5.21 22.05
C THR A 710 14.80 -6.25 23.17
N ALA A 711 14.83 -5.81 24.43
CA ALA A 711 14.75 -6.71 25.59
C ALA A 711 13.41 -7.47 25.69
N HIS A 712 12.29 -6.85 25.31
CA HIS A 712 10.95 -7.46 25.38
C HIS A 712 10.49 -8.09 24.04
N GLY A 713 11.34 -8.16 23.01
CA GLY A 713 10.99 -8.70 21.70
C GLY A 713 9.91 -7.88 20.96
N ALA A 714 9.89 -6.57 21.22
CA ALA A 714 8.94 -5.59 20.71
C ALA A 714 9.61 -4.63 19.70
N LEU A 715 8.85 -3.66 19.20
CA LEU A 715 9.34 -2.57 18.34
C LEU A 715 9.17 -1.23 19.04
N ALA A 716 10.16 -0.35 18.91
CA ALA A 716 10.06 1.07 19.26
C ALA A 716 10.64 1.92 18.13
N SER A 717 9.99 3.04 17.79
CA SER A 717 10.41 3.93 16.70
C SER A 717 10.04 5.39 16.95
N THR A 718 10.90 6.31 16.50
CA THR A 718 10.65 7.76 16.54
C THR A 718 10.65 8.30 15.11
N GLY A 719 9.45 8.52 14.56
CA GLY A 719 9.25 9.01 13.20
C GLY A 719 9.18 10.53 13.07
N ILE A 720 8.92 11.25 14.17
CA ILE A 720 8.79 12.71 14.19
C ILE A 720 9.69 13.25 15.30
N LEU A 721 10.55 14.22 14.98
CA LEU A 721 11.34 14.97 15.95
C LEU A 721 11.36 16.46 15.60
N ASN A 722 10.88 17.30 16.51
CA ASN A 722 10.84 18.75 16.41
C ASN A 722 11.70 19.36 17.53
N LEU A 723 12.59 20.29 17.19
CA LEU A 723 13.48 20.95 18.16
C LEU A 723 13.45 22.47 18.00
N LYS A 724 13.58 23.20 19.11
CA LYS A 724 13.62 24.67 19.16
C LYS A 724 14.80 25.12 20.04
N PRO A 725 15.46 26.26 19.72
CA PRO A 725 15.10 27.22 18.68
C PRO A 725 15.59 26.86 17.26
N GLY A 726 16.38 25.78 17.09
CA GLY A 726 16.83 25.33 15.77
C GLY A 726 18.02 26.13 15.21
N SER A 727 19.03 26.42 16.03
CA SER A 727 20.25 27.13 15.61
C SER A 727 21.51 26.44 16.11
N THR A 728 22.52 26.30 15.25
CA THR A 728 23.82 25.63 15.53
C THR A 728 24.58 26.22 16.72
N ASN A 729 24.34 27.50 17.05
CA ASN A 729 24.99 28.18 18.19
C ASN A 729 24.16 28.18 19.49
N THR A 730 23.02 27.48 19.53
CA THR A 730 22.12 27.47 20.69
C THR A 730 21.76 26.04 21.10
N VAL A 731 22.01 25.69 22.36
CA VAL A 731 21.56 24.45 23.01
C VAL A 731 20.02 24.43 23.02
N PRO A 732 19.35 23.39 22.49
CA PRO A 732 17.89 23.33 22.47
C PRO A 732 17.28 23.22 23.88
N GLY A 733 16.30 24.08 24.20
CA GLY A 733 15.53 24.02 25.44
C GLY A 733 14.12 23.43 25.29
N ASP A 734 13.70 23.06 24.09
CA ASP A 734 12.39 22.47 23.82
C ASP A 734 12.51 21.46 22.66
N VAL A 735 12.26 20.19 22.96
CA VAL A 735 12.23 19.09 21.97
C VAL A 735 10.93 18.31 22.15
N THR A 736 10.26 18.03 21.03
CA THR A 736 9.04 17.20 20.97
C THR A 736 9.27 16.08 19.96
N PHE A 737 9.15 14.83 20.37
CA PHE A 737 9.29 13.68 19.49
C PHE A 737 8.14 12.67 19.66
N SER A 738 7.87 11.88 18.63
CA SER A 738 6.92 10.75 18.72
C SER A 738 7.65 9.46 19.10
N LEU A 739 6.96 8.60 19.84
CA LEU A 739 7.40 7.25 20.17
C LEU A 739 6.25 6.28 19.86
N ASP A 740 6.46 5.46 18.85
CA ASP A 740 5.60 4.36 18.43
C ASP A 740 6.14 3.07 19.05
N ILE A 741 5.35 2.42 19.90
CA ILE A 741 5.69 1.12 20.53
C ILE A 741 4.70 0.05 20.07
N ARG A 742 5.21 -1.08 19.57
CA ARG A 742 4.39 -2.19 19.03
C ARG A 742 4.84 -3.56 19.54
N ALA A 743 3.89 -4.44 19.87
CA ALA A 743 4.16 -5.83 20.23
C ALA A 743 2.96 -6.74 19.94
N LYS A 744 3.21 -8.05 19.82
CA LYS A 744 2.18 -9.08 19.52
C LYS A 744 1.13 -9.27 20.64
N LYS A 745 1.33 -8.69 21.83
CA LYS A 745 0.46 -8.80 23.01
C LYS A 745 0.31 -7.44 23.67
N ASP A 746 -0.90 -7.10 24.09
CA ASP A 746 -1.21 -5.85 24.80
C ASP A 746 -0.39 -5.67 26.07
N ALA A 747 -0.22 -6.77 26.83
CA ALA A 747 0.57 -6.78 28.06
C ALA A 747 2.01 -6.28 27.85
N THR A 748 2.65 -6.65 26.73
CA THR A 748 4.02 -6.23 26.40
C THR A 748 4.07 -4.75 25.99
N VAL A 749 3.04 -4.22 25.33
CA VAL A 749 2.97 -2.77 25.02
C VAL A 749 2.68 -1.95 26.29
N ALA A 750 1.82 -2.46 27.18
CA ALA A 750 1.53 -1.84 28.48
C ALA A 750 2.76 -1.83 29.40
N GLU A 751 3.54 -2.92 29.42
CA GLU A 751 4.82 -3.04 30.11
C GLU A 751 5.86 -2.03 29.57
N LEU A 752 6.06 -1.98 28.24
CA LEU A 752 6.93 -0.98 27.61
C LEU A 752 6.52 0.46 27.95
N LYS A 753 5.20 0.75 27.92
CA LYS A 753 4.69 2.07 28.30
C LYS A 753 4.99 2.38 29.76
N ALA A 754 4.79 1.44 30.68
CA ALA A 754 5.07 1.63 32.10
C ALA A 754 6.56 1.88 32.38
N LEU A 755 7.46 1.17 31.68
CA LEU A 755 8.91 1.38 31.77
C LEU A 755 9.32 2.76 31.20
N VAL A 756 8.77 3.15 30.05
CA VAL A 756 8.96 4.50 29.48
C VAL A 756 8.47 5.60 30.43
N GLU A 757 7.29 5.45 31.02
CA GLU A 757 6.73 6.41 31.99
C GLU A 757 7.51 6.43 33.32
N GLN A 758 8.18 5.34 33.69
CA GLN A 758 9.02 5.26 34.88
C GLN A 758 10.43 5.84 34.66
N ASP A 759 11.07 5.55 33.54
CA ASP A 759 12.50 5.87 33.30
C ASP A 759 12.73 7.23 32.67
N PHE A 760 11.83 7.72 31.82
CA PHE A 760 12.02 9.04 31.19
C PHE A 760 12.11 10.17 32.23
N PRO A 761 11.34 10.19 33.33
CA PRO A 761 11.55 11.14 34.42
C PRO A 761 12.94 11.04 35.07
N LYS A 762 13.49 9.83 35.26
CA LYS A 762 14.85 9.60 35.82
C LYS A 762 15.93 10.15 34.87
N ILE A 763 15.83 9.81 33.58
CA ILE A 763 16.73 10.29 32.52
C ILE A 763 16.65 11.83 32.39
N ALA A 764 15.47 12.43 32.58
CA ALA A 764 15.31 13.88 32.64
C ALA A 764 15.88 14.51 33.92
N ALA A 765 15.82 13.82 35.06
CA ALA A 765 16.45 14.25 36.32
C ALA A 765 17.99 14.15 36.30
N GLY A 766 18.56 13.42 35.34
CA GLY A 766 20.01 13.20 35.20
C GLY A 766 20.54 11.95 35.90
N GLU A 767 19.65 11.05 36.33
CA GLU A 767 20.01 9.71 36.81
C GLU A 767 20.61 8.89 35.66
N ASP A 768 21.47 7.91 35.97
CA ASP A 768 22.02 6.98 34.99
C ASP A 768 21.18 5.70 34.95
N ILE A 769 20.63 5.40 33.77
CA ILE A 769 19.86 4.20 33.48
C ILE A 769 20.63 3.46 32.40
N ASP A 770 20.95 2.18 32.62
CA ASP A 770 21.68 1.31 31.70
C ASP A 770 22.96 1.92 31.08
N GLY A 771 23.67 2.76 31.84
CA GLY A 771 24.90 3.43 31.40
C GLY A 771 24.70 4.53 30.34
N LEU A 772 23.49 5.07 30.17
CA LEU A 772 23.20 6.20 29.26
C LEU A 772 23.97 7.49 29.61
N ASN A 773 24.58 7.60 30.78
CA ASN A 773 25.50 8.68 31.16
C ASN A 773 26.98 8.30 31.10
N HIS A 774 27.34 7.06 30.73
CA HIS A 774 28.74 6.65 30.61
C HIS A 774 29.49 7.55 29.60
N GLY A 775 30.71 7.98 29.97
CA GLY A 775 31.52 8.93 29.19
C GLY A 775 30.95 10.37 29.08
N CYS A 776 29.75 10.66 29.60
CA CYS A 776 29.11 11.97 29.51
C CYS A 776 29.49 12.87 30.69
N THR A 777 29.53 14.19 30.46
CA THR A 777 29.48 15.16 31.57
C THR A 777 28.02 15.34 32.01
N PRO A 778 27.69 15.17 33.31
CA PRO A 778 26.33 15.44 33.82
C PRO A 778 25.93 16.91 33.64
N GLY A 779 24.68 17.12 33.22
CA GLY A 779 24.07 18.45 33.07
C GLY A 779 23.14 18.81 34.23
N LEU A 780 22.33 19.85 34.03
CA LEU A 780 21.23 20.23 34.92
C LEU A 780 19.97 19.41 34.58
N PRO A 781 19.12 19.09 35.58
CA PRO A 781 17.87 18.37 35.36
C PRO A 781 16.89 19.16 34.48
N LEU A 782 16.06 18.40 33.77
CA LEU A 782 15.03 18.84 32.84
C LEU A 782 13.64 18.42 33.35
N SER A 783 12.60 18.79 32.62
CA SER A 783 11.27 18.19 32.79
C SER A 783 10.83 17.48 31.51
N VAL A 784 10.09 16.38 31.66
CA VAL A 784 9.50 15.61 30.57
C VAL A 784 7.99 15.56 30.74
N THR A 785 7.26 15.48 29.63
CA THR A 785 5.82 15.22 29.61
C THR A 785 5.54 14.22 28.50
N ILE A 786 4.88 13.12 28.86
CA ILE A 786 4.43 12.07 27.94
C ILE A 786 2.92 12.27 27.74
N THR A 787 2.43 12.03 26.53
CA THR A 787 1.01 12.06 26.20
C THR A 787 0.72 10.84 25.33
N GLU A 788 -0.24 10.01 25.72
CA GLU A 788 -0.73 8.94 24.84
C GLU A 788 -1.69 9.57 23.82
N ASP A 789 -1.32 9.51 22.55
CA ASP A 789 -2.09 10.09 21.44
C ASP A 789 -3.03 9.06 20.80
N PHE A 790 -2.64 7.77 20.83
CA PHE A 790 -3.41 6.68 20.22
C PHE A 790 -3.16 5.33 20.91
N ASP A 791 -4.20 4.49 20.94
CA ASP A 791 -4.20 3.13 21.48
C ASP A 791 -4.89 2.16 20.52
N SER A 792 -4.20 1.10 20.12
CA SER A 792 -4.74 0.01 19.30
C SER A 792 -4.37 -1.35 19.91
N PRO A 793 -5.31 -2.04 20.57
CA PRO A 793 -5.05 -3.35 21.14
C PRO A 793 -4.92 -4.45 20.07
N ALA A 794 -4.28 -5.56 20.44
CA ALA A 794 -4.05 -6.71 19.59
C ALA A 794 -5.37 -7.29 19.08
N THR A 795 -5.57 -7.25 17.77
CA THR A 795 -6.83 -7.65 17.14
C THR A 795 -6.68 -9.07 16.61
N THR A 796 -7.51 -10.01 17.07
CA THR A 796 -7.57 -11.38 16.54
C THR A 796 -8.66 -11.49 15.48
N PHE A 797 -8.32 -12.00 14.29
CA PHE A 797 -9.27 -12.15 13.19
C PHE A 797 -10.15 -13.41 13.32
N HIS A 798 -11.28 -13.42 12.61
CA HIS A 798 -12.32 -14.43 12.81
C HIS A 798 -11.92 -15.78 12.22
N SER A 799 -12.01 -16.84 13.02
CA SER A 799 -11.48 -18.17 12.69
C SER A 799 -12.00 -18.76 11.37
N ASP A 800 -13.29 -18.61 11.06
CA ASP A 800 -13.85 -19.05 9.76
C ASP A 800 -13.35 -18.22 8.57
N CYS A 801 -13.02 -16.94 8.76
CA CYS A 801 -12.47 -16.09 7.70
C CYS A 801 -11.01 -16.46 7.43
N ILE A 802 -10.21 -16.65 8.49
CA ILE A 802 -8.84 -17.20 8.41
C ILE A 802 -8.88 -18.61 7.77
N HIS A 803 -9.90 -19.42 8.06
CA HIS A 803 -10.08 -20.74 7.45
C HIS A 803 -10.41 -20.65 5.95
N ALA A 804 -11.29 -19.74 5.53
CA ALA A 804 -11.60 -19.50 4.13
C ALA A 804 -10.36 -19.02 3.34
N VAL A 805 -9.55 -18.13 3.93
CA VAL A 805 -8.28 -17.67 3.36
C VAL A 805 -7.27 -18.82 3.25
N ARG A 806 -7.08 -19.61 4.31
CA ARG A 806 -6.16 -20.76 4.33
C ARG A 806 -6.54 -21.84 3.30
N GLN A 807 -7.84 -22.15 3.17
CA GLN A 807 -8.34 -23.05 2.11
C GLN A 807 -8.05 -22.49 0.72
N SER A 808 -8.34 -21.20 0.49
CA SER A 808 -8.13 -20.54 -0.79
C SER A 808 -6.66 -20.52 -1.18
N ALA A 809 -5.75 -20.16 -0.27
CA ALA A 809 -4.31 -20.21 -0.52
C ALA A 809 -3.84 -21.64 -0.87
N SER A 810 -4.41 -22.66 -0.22
CA SER A 810 -4.12 -24.07 -0.53
C SER A 810 -4.69 -24.55 -1.87
N SER A 811 -5.85 -24.06 -2.30
CA SER A 811 -6.43 -24.29 -3.63
C SER A 811 -5.57 -23.66 -4.73
N VAL A 812 -5.24 -22.38 -4.57
CA VAL A 812 -4.55 -21.55 -5.57
C VAL A 812 -3.09 -21.99 -5.77
N LEU A 813 -2.36 -22.23 -4.68
CA LEU A 813 -0.94 -22.61 -4.71
C LEU A 813 -0.73 -24.13 -4.87
N GLY A 814 -1.81 -24.92 -4.81
CA GLY A 814 -1.79 -26.36 -5.08
C GLY A 814 -0.95 -27.18 -4.08
N PRO A 815 -0.40 -28.34 -4.49
CA PRO A 815 0.26 -29.28 -3.57
C PRO A 815 1.45 -28.72 -2.78
N ASN A 816 2.09 -27.66 -3.27
CA ASN A 816 3.24 -27.02 -2.61
C ASN A 816 2.84 -25.87 -1.66
N SER A 817 1.54 -25.61 -1.47
CA SER A 817 1.02 -24.47 -0.70
C SER A 817 1.65 -24.33 0.70
N GLN A 818 1.89 -25.42 1.42
CA GLN A 818 2.51 -25.40 2.75
C GLN A 818 3.89 -24.74 2.76
N ASN A 819 4.65 -24.85 1.66
CA ASN A 819 5.95 -24.20 1.52
C ASN A 819 5.82 -22.73 1.11
N LEU A 820 4.73 -22.34 0.43
CA LEU A 820 4.50 -21.01 -0.13
C LEU A 820 3.59 -20.11 0.72
N VAL A 821 2.98 -20.64 1.77
CA VAL A 821 2.12 -19.93 2.73
C VAL A 821 2.88 -19.68 4.04
N MET A 822 2.53 -18.58 4.72
CA MET A 822 2.87 -18.29 6.12
C MET A 822 1.61 -17.80 6.85
N GLU A 823 1.43 -18.18 8.11
CA GLU A 823 0.45 -17.54 9.01
C GLU A 823 1.16 -16.43 9.80
N MET A 824 0.58 -15.24 9.84
CA MET A 824 1.25 -14.05 10.38
C MET A 824 0.27 -13.03 10.98
N THR A 825 0.80 -12.13 11.81
CA THR A 825 0.09 -10.93 12.29
C THR A 825 0.54 -9.72 11.49
N SER A 826 -0.38 -8.82 11.13
CA SER A 826 0.00 -7.52 10.55
C SER A 826 0.85 -6.72 11.52
N GLY A 827 1.88 -6.05 10.99
CA GLY A 827 2.67 -5.06 11.72
C GLY A 827 2.02 -3.68 11.81
N ALA A 828 1.09 -3.38 10.91
CA ALA A 828 0.39 -2.09 10.75
C ALA A 828 -1.12 -2.20 11.04
N GLY A 829 -1.76 -1.07 11.36
CA GLY A 829 -3.21 -0.93 11.32
C GLY A 829 -3.73 -0.98 9.88
N HIS A 830 -5.00 -1.34 9.73
CA HIS A 830 -5.76 -1.43 8.47
C HIS A 830 -7.24 -1.28 8.80
N ASP A 831 -8.10 -0.88 7.86
CA ASP A 831 -9.55 -0.76 8.10
C ASP A 831 -10.19 -2.07 8.63
N SER A 832 -9.64 -3.23 8.28
CA SER A 832 -10.01 -4.52 8.87
C SER A 832 -9.95 -4.57 10.40
N VAL A 833 -9.12 -3.76 11.06
CA VAL A 833 -9.08 -3.64 12.55
C VAL A 833 -10.44 -3.20 13.06
N TYR A 834 -11.02 -2.12 12.53
CA TYR A 834 -12.34 -1.64 12.93
C TYR A 834 -13.47 -2.50 12.36
N ALA A 835 -13.33 -3.07 11.15
CA ALA A 835 -14.31 -4.01 10.60
C ALA A 835 -14.50 -5.26 11.49
N SER A 836 -13.42 -5.79 12.07
CA SER A 836 -13.43 -6.98 12.94
C SER A 836 -14.31 -6.83 14.19
N LYS A 837 -14.45 -5.60 14.70
CA LYS A 837 -15.27 -5.27 15.87
C LYS A 837 -16.77 -5.41 15.61
N ARG A 838 -17.19 -5.51 14.34
CA ARG A 838 -18.61 -5.54 13.91
C ARG A 838 -18.97 -6.66 12.94
N CYS A 839 -18.00 -7.33 12.30
CA CYS A 839 -18.25 -8.50 11.47
C CYS A 839 -17.06 -9.46 11.40
N PRO A 840 -17.28 -10.75 11.07
CA PRO A 840 -16.22 -11.70 10.77
C PRO A 840 -15.22 -11.15 9.74
N THR A 841 -13.96 -10.99 10.12
CA THR A 841 -12.94 -10.33 9.29
C THR A 841 -11.65 -11.15 9.25
N SER A 842 -10.92 -11.11 8.14
CA SER A 842 -9.54 -11.63 7.97
C SER A 842 -8.85 -10.94 6.80
N MET A 843 -7.52 -10.86 6.80
CA MET A 843 -6.75 -10.30 5.69
C MET A 843 -5.90 -11.35 4.95
N ILE A 844 -5.45 -10.97 3.75
CA ILE A 844 -4.54 -11.69 2.86
C ILE A 844 -3.36 -10.76 2.58
N PHE A 845 -2.14 -11.21 2.80
CA PHE A 845 -0.93 -10.45 2.45
C PHE A 845 -0.21 -11.06 1.24
N VAL A 846 0.37 -10.20 0.41
CA VAL A 846 1.33 -10.55 -0.65
C VAL A 846 2.70 -9.90 -0.38
N PRO A 847 3.82 -10.47 -0.87
CA PRO A 847 5.15 -9.90 -0.64
C PRO A 847 5.29 -8.49 -1.20
N CYS A 848 6.03 -7.62 -0.50
CA CYS A 848 6.55 -6.38 -1.08
C CYS A 848 8.08 -6.45 -1.17
N ARG A 849 8.65 -5.96 -2.27
CA ARG A 849 10.10 -6.03 -2.53
C ARG A 849 10.89 -5.26 -1.48
N GLU A 850 11.91 -5.88 -0.93
CA GLU A 850 12.78 -5.36 0.14
C GLU A 850 11.99 -4.94 1.41
N GLY A 851 10.72 -5.36 1.54
CA GLY A 851 9.78 -4.91 2.56
C GLY A 851 9.39 -3.43 2.48
N VAL A 852 9.69 -2.74 1.38
CA VAL A 852 9.53 -1.28 1.24
C VAL A 852 8.07 -0.90 1.02
N SER A 853 7.54 0.01 1.85
CA SER A 853 6.22 0.64 1.69
C SER A 853 6.22 2.05 2.29
N HIS A 854 5.12 2.80 2.19
CA HIS A 854 5.02 4.26 2.46
C HIS A 854 6.08 5.07 1.68
N ASN A 855 6.57 4.53 0.56
CA ASN A 855 7.73 5.01 -0.19
C ASN A 855 7.47 4.91 -1.70
N PRO A 856 7.98 5.83 -2.53
CA PRO A 856 7.75 5.80 -3.97
C PRO A 856 8.20 4.51 -4.67
N ARG A 857 9.18 3.80 -4.10
CA ARG A 857 9.81 2.58 -4.64
C ARG A 857 9.12 1.27 -4.21
N GLU A 858 8.03 1.35 -3.45
CA GLU A 858 7.18 0.20 -3.12
C GLU A 858 6.81 -0.59 -4.38
N PHE A 859 7.01 -1.92 -4.32
CA PHE A 859 6.78 -2.78 -5.47
C PHE A 859 6.32 -4.18 -5.08
N CYS A 860 5.12 -4.56 -5.55
CA CYS A 860 4.67 -5.94 -5.59
C CYS A 860 4.74 -6.48 -7.03
N GLU A 861 5.23 -7.71 -7.19
CA GLU A 861 5.25 -8.41 -8.48
C GLU A 861 3.82 -8.62 -9.01
N GLU A 862 3.60 -8.49 -10.32
CA GLU A 862 2.27 -8.62 -10.93
C GLU A 862 1.63 -9.99 -10.66
N VAL A 863 2.45 -11.05 -10.68
CA VAL A 863 2.02 -12.42 -10.40
C VAL A 863 1.58 -12.60 -8.94
N ASP A 864 2.20 -11.87 -8.02
CA ASP A 864 1.86 -11.93 -6.60
C ASP A 864 0.59 -11.13 -6.31
N CYS A 865 0.42 -9.96 -6.95
CA CYS A 865 -0.85 -9.22 -6.98
C CYS A 865 -2.01 -10.11 -7.46
N ALA A 866 -1.80 -10.83 -8.58
CA ALA A 866 -2.80 -11.73 -9.15
C ALA A 866 -3.07 -12.97 -8.28
N LEU A 867 -2.06 -13.54 -7.62
CA LEU A 867 -2.22 -14.63 -6.64
C LEU A 867 -3.04 -14.17 -5.43
N GLY A 868 -2.74 -12.99 -4.87
CA GLY A 868 -3.51 -12.38 -3.79
C GLY A 868 -4.97 -12.16 -4.15
N ALA A 869 -5.22 -11.57 -5.33
CA ALA A 869 -6.57 -11.33 -5.85
C ALA A 869 -7.34 -12.63 -6.11
N GLN A 870 -6.67 -13.69 -6.58
CA GLN A 870 -7.28 -15.01 -6.75
C GLN A 870 -7.64 -15.64 -5.39
N VAL A 871 -6.79 -15.51 -4.36
CA VAL A 871 -7.08 -15.96 -2.99
C VAL A 871 -8.24 -15.17 -2.38
N LEU A 872 -8.35 -13.86 -2.65
CA LEU A 872 -9.47 -13.01 -2.23
C LEU A 872 -10.80 -13.48 -2.84
N LEU A 873 -10.84 -13.67 -4.16
CA LEU A 873 -11.99 -14.21 -4.89
C LEU A 873 -12.44 -15.57 -4.34
N GLU A 874 -11.53 -16.53 -4.18
CA GLU A 874 -11.88 -17.84 -3.62
C GLU A 874 -12.34 -17.73 -2.16
N SER A 875 -11.77 -16.83 -1.35
CA SER A 875 -12.13 -16.66 0.07
C SER A 875 -13.56 -16.15 0.24
N VAL A 876 -13.94 -15.11 -0.51
CA VAL A 876 -15.29 -14.55 -0.51
C VAL A 876 -16.33 -15.59 -0.96
N VAL A 877 -16.03 -16.37 -2.00
CA VAL A 877 -16.94 -17.39 -2.54
C VAL A 877 -17.03 -18.62 -1.63
N ARG A 878 -15.93 -19.08 -1.02
CA ARG A 878 -15.94 -20.16 0.00
C ARG A 878 -16.73 -19.73 1.24
N PHE A 879 -16.61 -18.47 1.66
CA PHE A 879 -17.36 -17.93 2.80
C PHE A 879 -18.87 -17.78 2.49
N ASP A 880 -19.25 -17.34 1.29
CA ASP A 880 -20.65 -17.32 0.82
C ASP A 880 -21.29 -18.72 0.88
N ARG A 881 -20.59 -19.74 0.34
CA ARG A 881 -21.02 -21.15 0.39
C ARG A 881 -21.17 -21.65 1.83
N MET A 882 -20.14 -21.48 2.65
CA MET A 882 -20.12 -21.88 4.06
C MET A 882 -21.26 -21.24 4.86
N ARG A 883 -21.57 -19.97 4.59
CA ARG A 883 -22.63 -19.23 5.29
C ARG A 883 -24.02 -19.78 5.01
N ASP A 884 -24.28 -20.24 3.78
CA ASP A 884 -25.54 -20.93 3.45
C ASP A 884 -25.58 -22.36 3.99
N GLU A 885 -24.51 -23.15 3.79
CA GLU A 885 -24.39 -24.53 4.28
C GLU A 885 -24.70 -24.63 5.79
N ARG A 886 -24.05 -23.78 6.59
CA ARG A 886 -24.22 -23.73 8.04
C ARG A 886 -25.43 -22.88 8.50
N ARG A 887 -26.12 -22.19 7.57
CA ARG A 887 -27.20 -21.21 7.80
C ARG A 887 -26.85 -20.10 8.80
N VAL A 888 -25.58 -19.72 8.93
CA VAL A 888 -25.15 -18.81 10.00
C VAL A 888 -25.53 -17.37 9.65
N THR A 889 -26.56 -16.86 10.32
CA THR A 889 -26.74 -15.42 10.51
C THR A 889 -25.83 -14.98 11.65
N TRP A 890 -24.68 -14.38 11.31
CA TRP A 890 -23.78 -13.77 12.29
C TRP A 890 -24.47 -12.58 12.97
N LYS A 891 -25.17 -12.84 14.08
CA LYS A 891 -25.35 -11.85 15.14
C LYS A 891 -24.15 -11.98 16.05
N GLN A 892 -23.17 -11.11 15.88
CA GLN A 892 -22.04 -11.03 16.80
C GLN A 892 -22.59 -10.60 18.16
N GLU A 893 -22.26 -11.33 19.23
CA GLU A 893 -22.51 -10.83 20.58
C GLU A 893 -21.67 -9.55 20.79
N PRO A 894 -22.15 -8.56 21.56
CA PRO A 894 -21.48 -7.28 21.68
C PRO A 894 -20.07 -7.49 22.23
N TYR A 895 -19.06 -7.09 21.44
CA TYR A 895 -17.67 -7.11 21.84
C TYR A 895 -17.50 -6.18 23.05
N THR A 896 -17.35 -6.76 24.25
CA THR A 896 -17.00 -6.02 25.46
C THR A 896 -15.57 -5.55 25.32
N LEU A 897 -15.41 -4.23 25.19
CA LEU A 897 -14.16 -3.51 25.39
C LEU A 897 -13.68 -3.67 26.85
#